data_AF-A0A7X7RH09-F1
#
_entry.id   AF-A0A7X7RH09-F1
#
_cell.length_a   1.000
_cell.length_b   1.000
_cell.length_c   1.000
_cell.angle_alpha   90.00
_cell.angle_beta   90.00
_cell.angle_gamma   90.00
#
_symmetry.space_group_name_H-M   'P 1'
#
loop_
_entity.id
_entity.type
_entity.pdbx_description
1 polymer ?
#
loop_
_entity_poly.entity_id
_entity_poly.type
_entity_poly.pdbx_seq_one_letter_code
_entity_poly.pdbx_strand_id
1 'polypeptide(L)'
;YDGGAIFIGREQYDCAPVYRCVFTNSLLASTHTAGRSFLSIGGVSVTDCRFEHLRLLCKPTTDGTYALTQFDTWHDNWFVDFNRCVFAHNVVAAPATSLTGASYGLGIVGHTTGNFRYSLEDCTFVSNRFEHADAAGGNVVCADVLTRATASGANSQIGLANCTFLEDGSAPVVAQYGTGHTKTLAIVNTIVSGPESAYQPFSFVNPGLVSLLNGSIDAFAQLPDGLASTNGLQRDRVPLQAVAGPLGSTVYRPYARMPGLLDSCDVSTNSTSYLYQSYRYRAPGATTWTALTPTIAAVSQSTTFGPIPDAVQEPRFYGAFARGAVQTVADGTNGCVLVVRMEPLGAGRITATGLEDARAYAQTFPKGTAPAPITATGLRGATFLGWYTTNGVLLSANATYAPEALSDDTILVATFDPARVTITFAIKGGDARFETNLSDTVSLQCGIGTAFPSVPAYEYSTEDYIFEGWDKPFPVYVPAVDTAYTATLFTKSVRIIHVVPAAEMPAGSDGSGSSWANASTNFSAAYADAGHYRGEVWVKQGRYHVGNILPLPNVTLRGGFAGTETDAAQADPSAHKTVFSGDASENNYWNTGAKPKIWQDGVFTMPSIAWPPTGNNTDDIAYFFTAADNVTNCAVDGVTFTCFKSSVFQELSFSTDVSLSRCDLLANNTGAAGTVVLTKGLLALRDCRFIGSPSMVNFSGSSTGTNVIEDCLFAYSYHGNNGMIRNTATTRLDIRRTTFTHYRDYSWSSHHAAVLDYNNGSGTVEDCVFANHRCSTSSMGPVRIGQAGTAPLVEFIRCTFT
;
A
#
# COMPACT_ATOMS: atom_id res chain seq x y z
N TYR A 1 -19.09 0.18 15.20
CA TYR A 1 -19.30 -1.01 16.04
C TYR A 1 -18.72 -2.17 15.25
N ASP A 2 -17.40 -2.31 15.34
CA ASP A 2 -16.61 -3.29 14.59
C ASP A 2 -16.27 -4.41 15.57
N GLY A 3 -16.84 -5.59 15.35
CA GLY A 3 -16.72 -6.70 16.28
C GLY A 3 -16.60 -7.99 15.50
N GLY A 4 -15.56 -8.77 15.83
CA GLY A 4 -15.48 -10.17 15.43
C GLY A 4 -16.62 -11.01 16.04
N ALA A 5 -16.69 -12.29 15.68
CA ALA A 5 -17.57 -13.24 16.38
C ALA A 5 -17.24 -13.30 17.88
N ILE A 6 -15.95 -13.17 18.21
CA ILE A 6 -15.42 -13.02 19.56
C ILE A 6 -14.46 -11.83 19.57
N PHE A 7 -14.69 -10.88 20.48
CA PHE A 7 -13.85 -9.71 20.70
C PHE A 7 -13.19 -9.80 22.08
N ILE A 8 -11.86 -9.75 22.13
CA ILE A 8 -11.07 -9.82 23.36
C ILE A 8 -10.05 -8.67 23.36
N GLY A 9 -10.33 -7.62 24.12
CA GLY A 9 -9.40 -6.50 24.31
C GLY A 9 -10.06 -5.13 24.44
N ARG A 10 -10.79 -4.86 25.53
CA ARG A 10 -11.37 -3.52 25.77
C ARG A 10 -10.64 -2.82 26.93
N GLU A 11 -9.95 -1.73 26.58
CA GLU A 11 -9.59 -0.59 27.44
C GLU A 11 -8.54 -0.74 28.56
N GLN A 12 -7.93 -1.91 28.79
CA GLN A 12 -6.87 -2.02 29.82
C GLN A 12 -5.65 -2.79 29.35
N TYR A 13 -4.49 -2.35 29.83
CA TYR A 13 -3.16 -2.96 29.73
C TYR A 13 -3.10 -4.42 30.27
N ASP A 14 -4.20 -4.98 30.78
CA ASP A 14 -4.27 -6.31 31.38
C ASP A 14 -5.40 -7.15 30.75
N CYS A 15 -5.31 -7.43 29.44
CA CYS A 15 -6.27 -8.32 28.78
C CYS A 15 -5.92 -9.80 29.06
N ALA A 16 -6.94 -10.63 29.33
CA ALA A 16 -6.73 -12.05 29.63
C ALA A 16 -6.15 -12.81 28.41
N PRO A 17 -5.12 -13.66 28.60
CA PRO A 17 -4.56 -14.45 27.51
C PRO A 17 -5.59 -15.47 26.97
N VAL A 18 -5.53 -15.74 25.68
CA VAL A 18 -6.31 -16.83 25.06
C VAL A 18 -5.43 -18.07 25.08
N TYR A 19 -5.76 -19.01 25.95
CA TYR A 19 -4.92 -20.18 26.19
C TYR A 19 -5.71 -21.46 25.97
N ARG A 20 -5.16 -22.38 25.17
CA ARG A 20 -5.71 -23.72 24.97
C ARG A 20 -7.18 -23.72 24.48
N CYS A 21 -7.50 -22.85 23.52
CA CYS A 21 -8.81 -22.76 22.90
C CYS A 21 -8.87 -23.47 21.54
N VAL A 22 -10.05 -24.04 21.21
CA VAL A 22 -10.34 -24.67 19.91
C VAL A 22 -11.40 -23.87 19.18
N PHE A 23 -11.08 -23.46 17.95
CA PHE A 23 -11.97 -22.80 17.01
C PHE A 23 -12.09 -23.71 15.80
N THR A 24 -13.26 -24.32 15.57
CA THR A 24 -13.40 -25.23 14.44
C THR A 24 -14.80 -25.29 13.82
N ASN A 25 -14.87 -25.74 12.56
CA ASN A 25 -16.09 -26.08 11.83
C ASN A 25 -17.16 -24.97 11.85
N SER A 26 -16.73 -23.73 11.64
CA SER A 26 -17.58 -22.55 11.78
C SER A 26 -17.51 -21.66 10.55
N LEU A 27 -18.67 -21.09 10.18
CA LEU A 27 -18.81 -20.10 9.11
C LEU A 27 -19.13 -18.74 9.75
N LEU A 28 -18.36 -17.72 9.41
CA LEU A 28 -18.66 -16.33 9.71
C LEU A 28 -18.92 -15.59 8.40
N ALA A 29 -20.12 -15.02 8.25
CA ALA A 29 -20.47 -14.19 7.11
C ALA A 29 -20.98 -12.83 7.60
N SER A 30 -20.47 -11.74 7.02
CA SER A 30 -20.92 -10.37 7.33
C SER A 30 -21.67 -9.77 6.15
N THR A 31 -22.82 -9.13 6.42
CA THR A 31 -23.54 -8.29 5.45
C THR A 31 -23.08 -6.83 5.48
N HIS A 32 -22.28 -6.44 6.48
CA HIS A 32 -21.79 -5.08 6.69
C HIS A 32 -20.50 -4.80 5.90
N THR A 33 -20.28 -3.53 5.53
CA THR A 33 -19.10 -3.05 4.78
C THR A 33 -17.77 -3.16 5.55
N ALA A 34 -17.81 -3.24 6.88
CA ALA A 34 -16.65 -3.60 7.69
C ALA A 34 -16.63 -5.12 7.89
N GLY A 35 -15.62 -5.78 7.33
CA GLY A 35 -15.44 -7.23 7.47
C GLY A 35 -15.13 -7.59 8.93
N ARG A 36 -15.72 -8.71 9.38
CA ARG A 36 -15.58 -9.24 10.74
C ARG A 36 -14.58 -10.39 10.75
N SER A 37 -13.89 -10.60 11.87
CA SER A 37 -12.99 -11.74 12.10
C SER A 37 -13.61 -12.76 13.06
N PHE A 38 -13.08 -13.99 13.10
CA PHE A 38 -13.47 -14.95 14.15
C PHE A 38 -12.96 -14.50 15.51
N LEU A 39 -11.74 -13.98 15.52
CA LEU A 39 -11.07 -13.48 16.70
C LEU A 39 -10.54 -12.08 16.43
N SER A 40 -11.10 -11.10 17.15
CA SER A 40 -10.63 -9.73 17.16
C SER A 40 -9.90 -9.45 18.47
N ILE A 41 -8.59 -9.16 18.40
CA ILE A 41 -7.72 -9.07 19.58
C ILE A 41 -6.82 -7.85 19.61
N GLY A 42 -6.45 -7.46 20.83
CA GLY A 42 -5.57 -6.35 21.09
C GLY A 42 -4.93 -6.39 22.47
N GLY A 43 -3.59 -6.41 22.52
CA GLY A 43 -2.84 -6.48 23.79
C GLY A 43 -2.96 -7.84 24.49
N VAL A 44 -2.94 -8.94 23.73
CA VAL A 44 -3.24 -10.31 24.20
C VAL A 44 -2.22 -11.31 23.64
N SER A 45 -1.82 -12.29 24.46
CA SER A 45 -1.10 -13.49 24.02
C SER A 45 -2.11 -14.61 23.70
N VAL A 46 -1.95 -15.25 22.54
CA VAL A 46 -2.72 -16.42 22.11
C VAL A 46 -1.79 -17.63 22.08
N THR A 47 -2.01 -18.57 22.98
CA THR A 47 -1.07 -19.68 23.19
C THR A 47 -1.77 -21.04 23.16
N ASP A 48 -1.15 -22.04 22.52
CA ASP A 48 -1.63 -23.43 22.46
C ASP A 48 -3.05 -23.57 21.88
N CYS A 49 -3.43 -22.71 20.94
CA CYS A 49 -4.78 -22.67 20.34
C CYS A 49 -4.82 -23.32 18.96
N ARG A 50 -5.99 -23.84 18.57
CA ARG A 50 -6.22 -24.50 17.28
C ARG A 50 -7.36 -23.80 16.52
N PHE A 51 -7.10 -23.41 15.28
CA PHE A 51 -8.02 -22.76 14.34
C PHE A 51 -8.13 -23.62 13.08
N GLU A 52 -9.21 -24.37 12.93
CA GLU A 52 -9.32 -25.32 11.81
C GLU A 52 -10.70 -25.41 11.19
N HIS A 53 -10.75 -25.55 9.86
CA HIS A 53 -12.02 -25.65 9.13
C HIS A 53 -12.94 -24.45 9.39
N LEU A 54 -12.36 -23.26 9.56
CA LEU A 54 -13.10 -22.01 9.68
C LEU A 54 -13.25 -21.38 8.30
N ARG A 55 -14.44 -20.83 8.03
CA ARG A 55 -14.71 -20.10 6.80
C ARG A 55 -15.15 -18.68 7.11
N LEU A 56 -14.39 -17.69 6.64
CA LEU A 56 -14.72 -16.27 6.72
C LEU A 56 -15.20 -15.78 5.35
N LEU A 57 -16.44 -15.31 5.26
CA LEU A 57 -16.99 -14.61 4.10
C LEU A 57 -16.97 -13.10 4.36
N CYS A 58 -16.10 -12.38 3.63
CA CYS A 58 -15.92 -10.94 3.76
C CYS A 58 -16.55 -10.18 2.57
N LYS A 59 -16.88 -8.91 2.81
CA LYS A 59 -17.33 -7.94 1.78
C LYS A 59 -16.29 -6.82 1.70
N PRO A 60 -15.29 -6.92 0.81
CA PRO A 60 -14.20 -5.96 0.78
C PRO A 60 -14.63 -4.53 0.43
N THR A 61 -13.89 -3.56 0.96
CA THR A 61 -13.87 -2.16 0.53
C THR A 61 -12.47 -1.83 0.00
N THR A 62 -12.35 -0.77 -0.82
CA THR A 62 -11.05 -0.25 -1.25
C THR A 62 -10.16 0.04 -0.04
N ASP A 63 -8.91 -0.42 -0.11
CA ASP A 63 -7.88 -0.38 0.92
C ASP A 63 -8.20 -1.12 2.22
N GLY A 64 -9.21 -1.98 2.22
CA GLY A 64 -9.53 -2.85 3.35
C GLY A 64 -8.57 -4.02 3.50
N THR A 65 -8.41 -4.52 4.72
CA THR A 65 -7.74 -5.80 5.00
C THR A 65 -8.60 -6.63 5.92
N TYR A 66 -8.73 -7.92 5.59
CA TYR A 66 -9.64 -8.84 6.27
C TYR A 66 -8.90 -10.10 6.64
N ALA A 67 -8.96 -10.48 7.92
CA ALA A 67 -8.29 -11.69 8.38
C ALA A 67 -9.15 -12.53 9.31
N LEU A 68 -8.90 -13.84 9.35
CA LEU A 68 -9.60 -14.77 10.22
C LEU A 68 -9.34 -14.41 11.69
N THR A 69 -8.08 -14.13 12.05
CA THR A 69 -7.72 -13.40 13.26
C THR A 69 -7.28 -12.00 12.86
N GLN A 70 -7.97 -10.99 13.38
CA GLN A 70 -7.80 -9.60 12.95
C GLN A 70 -7.54 -8.70 14.15
N PHE A 71 -6.64 -7.73 13.99
CA PHE A 71 -6.36 -6.75 15.03
C PHE A 71 -7.11 -5.42 14.77
N ASP A 72 -7.72 -4.86 15.82
CA ASP A 72 -8.74 -3.80 15.74
C ASP A 72 -8.18 -2.35 15.68
N THR A 73 -9.01 -1.42 15.20
CA THR A 73 -8.67 -0.10 14.65
C THR A 73 -8.43 1.04 15.63
N TRP A 74 -8.71 0.84 16.92
CA TRP A 74 -8.91 1.98 17.84
C TRP A 74 -7.66 2.37 18.65
N HIS A 75 -6.60 1.57 18.62
CA HIS A 75 -5.45 1.77 19.50
C HIS A 75 -4.12 1.55 18.78
N ASP A 76 -3.34 2.62 18.65
CA ASP A 76 -1.95 2.55 18.18
C ASP A 76 -1.07 1.82 19.21
N ASN A 77 -0.17 0.95 18.74
CA ASN A 77 0.89 0.27 19.52
C ASN A 77 0.51 -0.92 20.40
N TRP A 78 -0.64 -1.56 20.18
CA TRP A 78 -0.89 -2.87 20.79
C TRP A 78 0.04 -3.95 20.24
N PHE A 79 0.38 -4.89 21.11
CA PHE A 79 1.20 -6.05 20.80
C PHE A 79 0.38 -7.33 20.98
N VAL A 80 0.48 -8.24 20.02
CA VAL A 80 -0.19 -9.54 20.04
C VAL A 80 0.82 -10.61 19.66
N ASP A 81 0.91 -11.69 20.42
CA ASP A 81 1.71 -12.86 20.07
C ASP A 81 0.84 -14.10 19.89
N PHE A 82 1.20 -14.93 18.90
CA PHE A 82 0.67 -16.27 18.74
C PHE A 82 1.79 -17.28 18.98
N ASN A 83 1.64 -18.10 20.00
CA ASN A 83 2.65 -19.07 20.39
C ASN A 83 2.07 -20.49 20.35
N ARG A 84 2.71 -21.41 19.62
CA ARG A 84 2.25 -22.81 19.45
C ARG A 84 0.80 -22.92 18.97
N CYS A 85 0.38 -22.04 18.06
CA CYS A 85 -0.96 -22.08 17.49
C CYS A 85 -0.98 -22.84 16.15
N VAL A 86 -2.09 -23.49 15.85
CA VAL A 86 -2.29 -24.22 14.59
C VAL A 86 -3.41 -23.58 13.79
N PHE A 87 -3.15 -23.30 12.51
CA PHE A 87 -4.09 -22.76 11.53
C PHE A 87 -4.15 -23.72 10.33
N ALA A 88 -5.15 -24.60 10.29
CA ALA A 88 -5.25 -25.60 9.22
C ALA A 88 -6.59 -25.59 8.50
N HIS A 89 -6.58 -25.74 7.18
CA HIS A 89 -7.78 -25.91 6.36
C HIS A 89 -8.81 -24.78 6.51
N ASN A 90 -8.35 -23.57 6.80
CA ASN A 90 -9.23 -22.41 6.89
C ASN A 90 -9.43 -21.77 5.52
N VAL A 91 -10.54 -21.07 5.35
CA VAL A 91 -10.86 -20.37 4.11
C VAL A 91 -11.27 -18.92 4.38
N VAL A 92 -10.63 -17.98 3.70
CA VAL A 92 -11.04 -16.57 3.67
C VAL A 92 -11.50 -16.22 2.26
N ALA A 93 -12.79 -15.91 2.14
CA ALA A 93 -13.47 -15.74 0.86
C ALA A 93 -14.05 -14.31 0.69
N ALA A 94 -13.81 -13.72 -0.47
CA ALA A 94 -14.34 -12.45 -0.95
C ALA A 94 -15.11 -12.69 -2.27
N PRO A 95 -16.40 -13.07 -2.22
CA PRO A 95 -17.21 -13.29 -3.42
C PRO A 95 -17.38 -11.99 -4.23
N ALA A 96 -17.53 -12.11 -5.55
CA ALA A 96 -17.56 -10.99 -6.50
C ALA A 96 -18.41 -9.81 -6.00
N THR A 97 -17.74 -8.73 -5.62
CA THR A 97 -18.35 -7.48 -5.18
C THR A 97 -18.70 -6.63 -6.40
N SER A 98 -19.74 -5.81 -6.29
CA SER A 98 -20.09 -4.75 -7.25
C SER A 98 -19.08 -3.58 -7.24
N LEU A 99 -17.81 -3.83 -6.90
CA LEU A 99 -16.74 -2.84 -6.77
C LEU A 99 -15.69 -3.12 -7.85
N THR A 100 -15.89 -2.54 -9.02
CA THR A 100 -14.88 -2.53 -10.09
C THR A 100 -13.71 -1.64 -9.66
N GLY A 101 -12.48 -2.16 -9.65
CA GLY A 101 -11.25 -1.39 -9.40
C GLY A 101 -10.76 -1.26 -7.95
N ALA A 102 -11.32 -1.98 -6.98
CA ALA A 102 -10.89 -1.88 -5.57
C ALA A 102 -9.66 -2.76 -5.26
N SER A 103 -8.68 -2.20 -4.54
CA SER A 103 -7.55 -2.94 -3.95
C SER A 103 -7.86 -3.34 -2.50
N TYR A 104 -7.53 -4.55 -2.07
CA TYR A 104 -7.74 -5.02 -0.68
C TYR A 104 -6.84 -6.21 -0.34
N GLY A 105 -6.70 -6.53 0.96
CA GLY A 105 -5.93 -7.67 1.44
C GLY A 105 -6.74 -8.72 2.21
N LEU A 106 -6.39 -10.00 2.07
CA LEU A 106 -6.98 -11.14 2.79
C LEU A 106 -5.90 -11.92 3.57
N GLY A 107 -6.17 -12.26 4.82
CA GLY A 107 -5.21 -12.88 5.73
C GLY A 107 -5.78 -14.05 6.55
N ILE A 108 -4.97 -15.03 6.96
CA ILE A 108 -5.36 -15.90 8.09
C ILE A 108 -5.12 -15.16 9.41
N VAL A 109 -3.93 -14.61 9.56
CA VAL A 109 -3.55 -13.70 10.64
C VAL A 109 -3.21 -12.35 10.02
N GLY A 110 -3.82 -11.26 10.50
CA GLY A 110 -3.53 -9.93 9.98
C GLY A 110 -4.20 -8.80 10.75
N HIS A 111 -4.16 -7.59 10.19
CA HIS A 111 -4.66 -6.39 10.88
C HIS A 111 -5.24 -5.36 9.94
N THR A 112 -5.97 -4.41 10.53
CA THR A 112 -6.75 -3.38 9.83
C THR A 112 -6.08 -2.02 9.76
N THR A 113 -5.05 -1.74 10.56
CA THR A 113 -4.44 -0.40 10.66
C THR A 113 -2.95 -0.45 10.34
N GLY A 114 -2.38 0.68 9.90
CA GLY A 114 -0.96 0.77 9.60
C GLY A 114 -0.01 0.65 10.80
N ASN A 115 -0.50 0.67 12.05
CA ASN A 115 0.31 0.80 13.27
C ASN A 115 0.16 -0.37 14.25
N PHE A 116 0.24 -1.61 13.76
CA PHE A 116 0.08 -2.80 14.60
C PHE A 116 1.39 -3.59 14.77
N ARG A 117 1.55 -4.24 15.93
CA ARG A 117 2.72 -5.08 16.23
C ARG A 117 2.25 -6.48 16.58
N TYR A 118 2.76 -7.49 15.90
CA TYR A 118 2.47 -8.86 16.29
C TYR A 118 3.58 -9.83 15.95
N SER A 119 3.64 -10.94 16.66
CA SER A 119 4.62 -11.99 16.39
C SER A 119 4.00 -13.38 16.41
N LEU A 120 4.65 -14.30 15.72
CA LEU A 120 4.24 -15.70 15.63
C LEU A 120 5.44 -16.60 15.93
N GLU A 121 5.28 -17.43 16.95
CA GLU A 121 6.29 -18.34 17.44
C GLU A 121 5.76 -19.77 17.43
N ASP A 122 6.54 -20.68 16.85
CA ASP A 122 6.24 -22.12 16.86
C ASP A 122 4.83 -22.45 16.32
N CYS A 123 4.30 -21.60 15.44
CA CYS A 123 2.98 -21.76 14.83
C CYS A 123 3.04 -22.66 13.59
N THR A 124 1.96 -23.38 13.32
CA THR A 124 1.82 -24.28 12.17
C THR A 124 0.66 -23.86 11.28
N PHE A 125 0.92 -23.67 10.00
CA PHE A 125 -0.05 -23.34 8.96
C PHE A 125 -0.12 -24.48 7.95
N VAL A 126 -1.34 -24.92 7.61
CA VAL A 126 -1.55 -26.09 6.75
C VAL A 126 -2.74 -25.87 5.82
N SER A 127 -2.46 -25.78 4.52
CA SER A 127 -3.47 -25.81 3.46
C SER A 127 -4.62 -24.82 3.69
N ASN A 128 -4.27 -23.58 4.05
CA ASN A 128 -5.25 -22.50 4.14
C ASN A 128 -5.55 -21.97 2.72
N ARG A 129 -6.76 -21.46 2.52
CA ARG A 129 -7.23 -21.06 1.17
C ARG A 129 -7.82 -19.67 1.15
N PHE A 130 -7.62 -19.01 0.02
CA PHE A 130 -8.19 -17.71 -0.28
C PHE A 130 -9.04 -17.83 -1.54
N GLU A 131 -10.27 -17.32 -1.48
CA GLU A 131 -11.20 -17.33 -2.61
C GLU A 131 -11.57 -15.88 -2.92
N HIS A 132 -11.28 -15.38 -4.12
CA HIS A 132 -11.70 -14.03 -4.52
C HIS A 132 -12.00 -13.97 -6.02
N ALA A 133 -12.79 -12.99 -6.45
CA ALA A 133 -12.94 -12.67 -7.87
C ALA A 133 -11.77 -11.79 -8.34
N ASP A 134 -11.51 -11.77 -9.65
CA ASP A 134 -10.53 -10.86 -10.24
C ASP A 134 -11.04 -9.41 -10.11
N ALA A 135 -10.28 -8.56 -9.42
CA ALA A 135 -10.60 -7.14 -9.29
C ALA A 135 -10.18 -6.41 -10.58
N ALA A 136 -11.12 -6.17 -11.50
CA ALA A 136 -10.83 -5.43 -12.73
C ALA A 136 -10.35 -4.00 -12.39
N GLY A 137 -9.04 -3.77 -12.46
CA GLY A 137 -8.38 -2.49 -12.16
C GLY A 137 -7.93 -2.29 -10.71
N GLY A 138 -8.04 -3.30 -9.83
CA GLY A 138 -7.60 -3.24 -8.42
C GLY A 138 -6.65 -4.39 -8.05
N ASN A 139 -5.89 -4.25 -6.96
CA ASN A 139 -4.92 -5.26 -6.50
C ASN A 139 -5.42 -6.04 -5.26
N VAL A 140 -5.48 -7.37 -5.37
CA VAL A 140 -5.85 -8.26 -4.25
C VAL A 140 -4.62 -8.96 -3.73
N VAL A 141 -4.29 -8.76 -2.44
CA VAL A 141 -3.14 -9.40 -1.80
C VAL A 141 -3.62 -10.43 -0.77
N CYS A 142 -3.20 -11.69 -0.90
CA CYS A 142 -3.57 -12.75 0.04
C CYS A 142 -2.33 -13.33 0.69
N ALA A 143 -2.39 -13.64 1.99
CA ALA A 143 -1.36 -14.45 2.65
C ALA A 143 -1.82 -15.08 3.96
N ASP A 144 -1.18 -16.16 4.41
CA ASP A 144 -1.40 -16.68 5.77
C ASP A 144 -1.12 -15.60 6.82
N VAL A 145 -0.01 -14.90 6.68
CA VAL A 145 0.38 -13.78 7.52
C VAL A 145 0.38 -12.49 6.70
N LEU A 146 -0.61 -11.63 6.93
CA LEU A 146 -0.80 -10.39 6.19
C LEU A 146 -0.44 -9.17 7.04
N THR A 147 0.30 -8.23 6.45
CA THR A 147 0.59 -6.94 7.06
C THR A 147 0.12 -5.78 6.22
N ARG A 148 -0.28 -4.69 6.86
CA ARG A 148 -0.82 -3.49 6.21
C ARG A 148 -0.03 -2.23 6.56
N ALA A 149 0.14 -1.33 5.60
CA ALA A 149 0.62 0.02 5.85
C ALA A 149 -0.17 1.03 5.03
N THR A 150 -0.91 1.93 5.69
CA THR A 150 -1.84 2.87 5.05
C THR A 150 -1.25 4.23 4.67
N ALA A 151 -0.07 4.57 5.19
CA ALA A 151 0.61 5.84 4.92
C ALA A 151 2.12 5.73 5.21
N SER A 152 2.92 6.63 4.63
CA SER A 152 4.35 6.77 4.97
C SER A 152 4.52 7.00 6.47
N GLY A 153 5.41 6.24 7.12
CA GLY A 153 5.61 6.27 8.58
C GLY A 153 4.73 5.30 9.38
N ALA A 154 3.92 4.48 8.71
CA ALA A 154 3.19 3.38 9.33
C ALA A 154 4.16 2.42 10.06
N ASN A 155 3.84 2.12 11.32
CA ASN A 155 4.71 1.42 12.26
C ASN A 155 4.43 -0.09 12.37
N SER A 156 3.87 -0.69 11.32
CA SER A 156 3.57 -2.12 11.30
C SER A 156 4.83 -2.97 11.44
N GLN A 157 4.84 -3.83 12.45
CA GLN A 157 6.00 -4.66 12.80
C GLN A 157 5.56 -6.09 13.01
N ILE A 158 6.30 -6.99 12.37
CA ILE A 158 6.03 -8.42 12.43
C ILE A 158 7.32 -9.19 12.64
N GLY A 159 7.21 -10.21 13.47
CA GLY A 159 8.27 -11.16 13.73
C GLY A 159 7.76 -12.60 13.64
N LEU A 160 8.43 -13.46 12.87
CA LEU A 160 8.13 -14.89 12.81
C LEU A 160 9.34 -15.68 13.28
N ALA A 161 9.13 -16.64 14.17
CA ALA A 161 10.16 -17.56 14.62
C ALA A 161 9.64 -19.00 14.65
N ASN A 162 10.46 -19.93 14.18
CA ASN A 162 10.20 -21.38 14.28
C ASN A 162 8.83 -21.84 13.70
N CYS A 163 8.24 -21.06 12.79
CA CYS A 163 6.95 -21.39 12.19
C CYS A 163 7.11 -22.44 11.08
N THR A 164 6.05 -23.21 10.82
CA THR A 164 5.99 -24.21 9.75
C THR A 164 4.78 -23.94 8.87
N PHE A 165 5.00 -23.77 7.58
CA PHE A 165 3.96 -23.56 6.57
C PHE A 165 3.95 -24.74 5.58
N LEU A 166 2.78 -25.33 5.37
CA LEU A 166 2.55 -26.47 4.49
C LEU A 166 1.37 -26.15 3.57
N GLU A 167 1.68 -25.44 2.49
CA GLU A 167 0.65 -24.91 1.59
C GLU A 167 0.48 -25.76 0.33
N ASP A 168 -0.78 -25.99 -0.04
CA ASP A 168 -1.19 -26.64 -1.29
C ASP A 168 -1.66 -25.62 -2.34
N GLY A 169 -1.87 -24.37 -1.94
CA GLY A 169 -2.31 -23.25 -2.79
C GLY A 169 -1.17 -22.36 -3.28
N SER A 170 -1.49 -21.43 -4.18
CA SER A 170 -0.53 -20.50 -4.80
C SER A 170 -0.35 -19.18 -4.02
N ALA A 171 -1.10 -18.97 -2.94
CA ALA A 171 -1.02 -17.73 -2.16
C ALA A 171 0.30 -17.66 -1.35
N PRO A 172 0.92 -16.48 -1.22
CA PRO A 172 2.07 -16.29 -0.34
C PRO A 172 1.78 -16.69 1.12
N VAL A 173 2.80 -17.14 1.86
CA VAL A 173 2.69 -17.35 3.32
C VAL A 173 2.81 -16.04 4.08
N VAL A 174 3.58 -15.08 3.57
CA VAL A 174 3.70 -13.74 4.17
C VAL A 174 3.60 -12.67 3.10
N ALA A 175 2.73 -11.68 3.31
CA ALA A 175 2.59 -10.56 2.38
C ALA A 175 2.45 -9.19 3.06
N GLN A 176 3.02 -8.17 2.41
CA GLN A 176 2.81 -6.76 2.70
C GLN A 176 1.74 -6.17 1.77
N TYR A 177 0.73 -5.53 2.36
CA TYR A 177 -0.28 -4.73 1.69
C TYR A 177 -0.04 -3.23 1.99
N GLY A 178 -0.09 -2.40 0.95
CA GLY A 178 0.21 -0.96 1.04
C GLY A 178 1.72 -0.62 1.03
N THR A 179 2.04 0.62 0.67
CA THR A 179 3.43 1.07 0.39
C THR A 179 4.16 1.68 1.60
N GLY A 180 3.44 1.95 2.70
CA GLY A 180 3.97 2.70 3.84
C GLY A 180 4.88 1.95 4.82
N HIS A 181 5.37 0.74 4.48
CA HIS A 181 6.16 -0.08 5.41
C HIS A 181 7.53 0.54 5.67
N THR A 182 7.87 0.78 6.95
CA THR A 182 9.12 1.45 7.37
C THR A 182 9.96 0.66 8.38
N LYS A 183 9.48 -0.49 8.85
CA LYS A 183 10.14 -1.28 9.91
C LYS A 183 10.62 -2.64 9.40
N THR A 184 11.73 -3.09 9.98
CA THR A 184 12.30 -4.40 9.67
C THR A 184 11.35 -5.52 10.07
N LEU A 185 11.19 -6.50 9.19
CA LEU A 185 10.46 -7.74 9.41
C LEU A 185 11.46 -8.89 9.43
N ALA A 186 11.48 -9.65 10.53
CA ALA A 186 12.38 -10.79 10.70
C ALA A 186 11.60 -12.10 10.64
N ILE A 187 11.99 -12.99 9.73
CA ILE A 187 11.49 -14.37 9.63
C ILE A 187 12.67 -15.29 9.91
N VAL A 188 12.67 -15.94 11.06
CA VAL A 188 13.79 -16.77 11.53
C VAL A 188 13.38 -18.22 11.71
N ASN A 189 14.27 -19.15 11.38
CA ASN A 189 14.09 -20.61 11.59
C ASN A 189 12.80 -21.19 10.98
N THR A 190 12.18 -20.51 10.02
CA THR A 190 10.86 -20.89 9.50
C THR A 190 11.00 -21.89 8.35
N ILE A 191 10.13 -22.90 8.32
CA ILE A 191 10.04 -23.89 7.24
C ILE A 191 8.81 -23.56 6.39
N VAL A 192 9.01 -23.47 5.07
CA VAL A 192 7.94 -23.25 4.10
C VAL A 192 8.00 -24.32 3.03
N SER A 193 6.93 -25.10 2.91
CA SER A 193 6.71 -26.03 1.81
C SER A 193 5.45 -25.64 1.05
N GLY A 194 5.52 -25.64 -0.28
CA GLY A 194 4.46 -25.16 -1.18
C GLY A 194 4.26 -26.08 -2.39
N PRO A 195 3.39 -25.68 -3.35
CA PRO A 195 3.11 -26.45 -4.57
C PRO A 195 4.31 -26.52 -5.54
N GLU A 196 4.31 -27.53 -6.42
CA GLU A 196 5.33 -27.70 -7.47
C GLU A 196 5.18 -26.60 -8.56
N SER A 197 6.24 -25.82 -8.78
CA SER A 197 6.43 -24.77 -9.79
C SER A 197 6.06 -23.32 -9.40
N ALA A 198 7.04 -22.43 -9.58
CA ALA A 198 6.94 -20.96 -9.51
C ALA A 198 6.21 -20.38 -8.28
N TYR A 199 6.16 -21.14 -7.17
CA TYR A 199 5.54 -20.70 -5.94
C TYR A 199 6.24 -19.45 -5.40
N GLN A 200 5.47 -18.41 -5.08
CA GLN A 200 5.98 -17.18 -4.46
C GLN A 200 5.53 -17.16 -3.01
N PRO A 201 6.30 -17.74 -2.06
CA PRO A 201 5.92 -17.77 -0.64
C PRO A 201 5.84 -16.38 -0.02
N PHE A 202 6.41 -15.36 -0.66
CA PHE A 202 6.52 -14.03 -0.11
C PHE A 202 6.11 -12.97 -1.12
N SER A 203 5.32 -11.99 -0.68
CA SER A 203 4.93 -10.83 -1.47
C SER A 203 5.19 -9.54 -0.69
N PHE A 204 6.34 -8.90 -0.93
CA PHE A 204 6.77 -7.72 -0.18
C PHE A 204 6.78 -6.47 -1.05
N VAL A 205 6.18 -5.40 -0.54
CA VAL A 205 6.20 -4.07 -1.18
C VAL A 205 7.51 -3.34 -0.88
N ASN A 206 8.13 -3.61 0.28
CA ASN A 206 9.43 -3.06 0.66
C ASN A 206 10.40 -4.18 1.10
N PRO A 207 10.97 -4.96 0.15
CA PRO A 207 11.80 -6.12 0.46
C PRO A 207 13.10 -5.76 1.21
N GLY A 208 13.62 -4.54 1.05
CA GLY A 208 14.82 -4.03 1.76
C GLY A 208 14.66 -3.94 3.28
N LEU A 209 13.45 -4.15 3.80
CA LEU A 209 13.15 -4.23 5.22
C LEU A 209 12.99 -5.67 5.72
N VAL A 210 13.05 -6.69 4.86
CA VAL A 210 12.74 -8.07 5.24
C VAL A 210 14.00 -8.92 5.32
N SER A 211 14.18 -9.61 6.44
CA SER A 211 15.25 -10.59 6.66
C SER A 211 14.69 -12.00 6.78
N LEU A 212 15.19 -12.92 5.96
CA LEU A 212 14.91 -14.36 6.01
C LEU A 212 16.14 -15.10 6.54
N LEU A 213 16.12 -15.55 7.79
CA LEU A 213 17.32 -16.05 8.47
C LEU A 213 17.17 -17.50 8.87
N ASN A 214 18.15 -18.34 8.51
CA ASN A 214 18.23 -19.74 8.92
C ASN A 214 16.93 -20.56 8.69
N GLY A 215 16.13 -20.20 7.69
CA GLY A 215 14.90 -20.89 7.30
C GLY A 215 15.11 -21.95 6.21
N SER A 216 14.07 -22.75 5.93
CA SER A 216 14.03 -23.66 4.77
C SER A 216 12.83 -23.31 3.90
N ILE A 217 13.04 -23.17 2.60
CA ILE A 217 11.97 -22.95 1.61
C ILE A 217 12.08 -24.01 0.53
N ASP A 218 10.97 -24.37 -0.10
CA ASP A 218 11.01 -25.34 -1.20
C ASP A 218 11.85 -24.84 -2.40
N ALA A 219 12.47 -25.77 -3.11
CA ALA A 219 13.42 -25.52 -4.19
C ALA A 219 12.88 -24.57 -5.27
N PHE A 220 11.59 -24.67 -5.60
CA PHE A 220 10.94 -23.85 -6.64
C PHE A 220 10.38 -22.52 -6.14
N ALA A 221 10.59 -22.19 -4.87
CA ALA A 221 10.16 -20.92 -4.31
C ALA A 221 10.95 -19.76 -4.94
N GLN A 222 10.24 -18.78 -5.48
CA GLN A 222 10.83 -17.51 -5.88
C GLN A 222 10.92 -16.58 -4.67
N LEU A 223 12.06 -15.90 -4.52
CA LEU A 223 12.26 -14.91 -3.48
C LEU A 223 12.12 -13.51 -4.11
N PRO A 224 11.54 -12.54 -3.39
CA PRO A 224 11.60 -11.14 -3.77
C PRO A 224 13.05 -10.65 -3.84
N ASP A 225 13.35 -9.78 -4.80
CA ASP A 225 14.67 -9.16 -4.92
C ASP A 225 14.86 -8.04 -3.90
N GLY A 226 16.11 -7.74 -3.56
CA GLY A 226 16.42 -6.67 -2.62
C GLY A 226 16.05 -6.96 -1.17
N LEU A 227 15.88 -8.23 -0.79
CA LEU A 227 15.75 -8.62 0.62
C LEU A 227 16.93 -8.11 1.45
N ALA A 228 16.66 -7.65 2.67
CA ALA A 228 17.67 -7.11 3.56
C ALA A 228 18.74 -8.16 3.95
N SER A 229 18.33 -9.42 4.10
CA SER A 229 19.23 -10.54 4.36
C SER A 229 18.55 -11.89 4.06
N THR A 230 19.32 -12.86 3.57
CA THR A 230 18.89 -14.26 3.38
C THR A 230 19.86 -15.25 4.05
N ASN A 231 20.57 -14.83 5.08
CA ASN A 231 21.67 -15.61 5.66
C ASN A 231 21.18 -16.96 6.23
N GLY A 232 21.83 -18.06 5.83
CA GLY A 232 21.49 -19.41 6.30
C GLY A 232 20.18 -19.97 5.75
N LEU A 233 19.50 -19.27 4.84
CA LEU A 233 18.33 -19.75 4.12
C LEU A 233 18.71 -20.91 3.20
N GLN A 234 17.95 -21.99 3.26
CA GLN A 234 18.22 -23.21 2.50
C GLN A 234 17.02 -23.56 1.63
N ARG A 235 17.28 -24.18 0.48
CA ARG A 235 16.27 -24.55 -0.52
C ARG A 235 15.96 -26.05 -0.55
N ASP A 236 16.39 -26.77 0.48
CA ASP A 236 16.14 -28.19 0.63
C ASP A 236 14.75 -28.39 1.24
N ARG A 237 13.91 -29.19 0.58
CA ARG A 237 12.61 -29.59 1.15
C ARG A 237 12.86 -30.45 2.39
N VAL A 238 12.23 -30.07 3.50
CA VAL A 238 12.40 -30.75 4.79
C VAL A 238 11.43 -31.93 4.87
N PRO A 239 11.89 -33.17 5.14
CA PRO A 239 11.01 -34.28 5.45
C PRO A 239 10.33 -34.03 6.79
N LEU A 240 9.00 -33.87 6.75
CA LEU A 240 8.19 -33.58 7.93
C LEU A 240 7.34 -34.79 8.31
N GLN A 241 7.30 -35.12 9.59
CA GLN A 241 6.36 -36.09 10.16
C GLN A 241 5.24 -35.36 10.91
N ALA A 242 4.02 -35.85 10.77
CA ALA A 242 2.89 -35.43 11.57
C ALA A 242 3.05 -35.93 13.01
N VAL A 243 2.84 -35.05 13.98
CA VAL A 243 2.83 -35.38 15.41
C VAL A 243 1.64 -34.71 16.09
N ALA A 244 1.20 -35.27 17.21
CA ALA A 244 0.12 -34.67 18.00
C ALA A 244 0.55 -33.29 18.52
N GLY A 245 -0.20 -32.27 18.11
CA GLY A 245 -0.05 -30.90 18.58
C GLY A 245 -0.99 -30.56 19.74
N PRO A 246 -1.04 -29.28 20.15
CA PRO A 246 -1.96 -28.81 21.16
C PRO A 246 -3.42 -29.16 20.82
N LEU A 247 -4.17 -29.64 21.81
CA LEU A 247 -5.62 -29.90 21.70
C LEU A 247 -6.00 -30.86 20.54
N GLY A 248 -5.15 -31.86 20.28
CA GLY A 248 -5.38 -32.86 19.23
C GLY A 248 -5.30 -32.29 17.81
N SER A 249 -4.70 -31.11 17.63
CA SER A 249 -4.24 -30.63 16.32
C SER A 249 -3.09 -31.50 15.80
N THR A 250 -2.75 -31.32 14.53
CA THR A 250 -1.53 -31.91 13.96
C THR A 250 -0.50 -30.82 13.76
N VAL A 251 0.68 -30.99 14.36
CA VAL A 251 1.86 -30.16 14.03
C VAL A 251 2.86 -31.02 13.26
N TYR A 252 3.77 -30.37 12.56
CA TYR A 252 4.71 -31.04 11.67
C TYR A 252 6.13 -30.77 12.13
N ARG A 253 6.89 -31.85 12.30
CA ARG A 253 8.28 -31.80 12.77
C ARG A 253 9.21 -32.37 11.73
N PRO A 254 10.44 -31.84 11.59
CA PRO A 254 11.45 -32.51 10.80
C PRO A 254 11.69 -33.92 11.35
N TYR A 255 11.53 -34.92 10.49
CA TYR A 255 11.70 -36.33 10.82
C TYR A 255 13.16 -36.77 10.83
N ALA A 256 14.03 -35.97 10.19
CA ALA A 256 15.42 -36.28 9.95
C ALA A 256 16.30 -35.03 10.09
N ARG A 257 17.54 -35.24 10.54
CA ARG A 257 18.58 -34.20 10.47
C ARG A 257 18.95 -34.01 9.00
N MET A 258 18.86 -32.78 8.51
CA MET A 258 19.16 -32.48 7.11
C MET A 258 20.62 -32.03 6.96
N PRO A 259 21.44 -32.65 6.08
CA PRO A 259 22.85 -32.29 5.93
C PRO A 259 23.09 -30.83 5.49
N GLY A 260 22.11 -30.21 4.81
CA GLY A 260 22.15 -28.79 4.43
C GLY A 260 21.62 -27.82 5.50
N LEU A 261 21.00 -28.31 6.56
CA LEU A 261 20.44 -27.50 7.65
C LEU A 261 21.20 -27.85 8.94
N LEU A 262 22.34 -27.21 9.19
CA LEU A 262 23.17 -27.52 10.37
C LEU A 262 23.11 -26.44 11.45
N ASP A 263 22.62 -25.24 11.08
CA ASP A 263 22.57 -24.08 11.96
C ASP A 263 21.16 -23.47 12.03
N SER A 264 20.78 -22.97 13.21
CA SER A 264 19.55 -22.23 13.49
C SER A 264 19.83 -21.03 14.40
N CYS A 265 19.02 -19.99 14.30
CA CYS A 265 19.05 -18.89 15.26
C CYS A 265 18.63 -19.39 16.65
N ASP A 266 19.26 -18.88 17.71
CA ASP A 266 18.71 -19.00 19.06
C ASP A 266 17.51 -18.06 19.19
N VAL A 267 16.40 -18.52 19.78
CA VAL A 267 15.18 -17.72 19.99
C VAL A 267 14.79 -17.79 21.46
N SER A 268 14.53 -16.64 22.09
CA SER A 268 14.23 -16.52 23.52
C SER A 268 13.18 -15.43 23.79
N THR A 269 12.50 -15.52 24.92
CA THR A 269 11.62 -14.45 25.44
C THR A 269 12.43 -13.39 26.19
N ASN A 270 11.91 -12.16 26.24
CA ASN A 270 12.42 -11.06 27.05
C ASN A 270 11.68 -10.88 28.38
N SER A 271 10.67 -11.70 28.66
CA SER A 271 9.76 -11.51 29.80
C SER A 271 9.29 -12.84 30.39
N THR A 272 9.14 -12.90 31.72
CA THR A 272 8.39 -13.96 32.43
C THR A 272 6.87 -13.72 32.41
N SER A 273 6.42 -12.52 32.03
CA SER A 273 5.01 -12.16 32.03
C SER A 273 4.32 -12.66 30.75
N TYR A 274 3.25 -13.42 30.92
CA TYR A 274 2.37 -13.88 29.84
C TYR A 274 1.63 -12.74 29.12
N LEU A 275 1.59 -11.53 29.71
CA LEU A 275 0.84 -10.38 29.18
C LEU A 275 1.64 -9.51 28.20
N TYR A 276 2.97 -9.61 28.20
CA TYR A 276 3.87 -8.78 27.40
C TYR A 276 5.08 -9.58 26.89
N GLN A 277 4.85 -10.78 26.37
CA GLN A 277 5.94 -11.60 25.85
C GLN A 277 6.49 -10.94 24.58
N SER A 278 7.69 -10.37 24.66
CA SER A 278 8.42 -10.00 23.44
C SER A 278 9.52 -11.01 23.20
N TYR A 279 9.75 -11.32 21.93
CA TYR A 279 10.72 -12.32 21.52
C TYR A 279 11.97 -11.66 20.93
N ARG A 280 13.08 -12.39 20.99
CA ARG A 280 14.37 -12.01 20.43
C ARG A 280 15.05 -13.21 19.81
N TYR A 281 15.95 -12.94 18.88
CA TYR A 281 16.77 -13.95 18.24
C TYR A 281 18.24 -13.50 18.13
N ARG A 282 19.13 -14.47 17.95
CA ARG A 282 20.52 -14.20 17.53
C ARG A 282 20.97 -15.27 16.55
N ALA A 283 21.79 -14.87 15.58
CA ALA A 283 22.34 -15.78 14.59
C ALA A 283 23.27 -16.83 15.22
N PRO A 284 23.48 -17.99 14.57
CA PRO A 284 24.45 -18.99 15.00
C PRO A 284 25.82 -18.36 15.28
N GLY A 285 26.39 -18.63 16.47
CA GLY A 285 27.69 -18.09 16.90
C GLY A 285 27.70 -16.60 17.28
N ALA A 286 26.60 -15.87 17.09
CA ALA A 286 26.51 -14.46 17.50
C ALA A 286 26.31 -14.32 19.02
N THR A 287 26.85 -13.25 19.59
CA THR A 287 26.68 -12.92 21.01
C THR A 287 25.58 -11.88 21.25
N THR A 288 25.23 -11.09 20.22
CA THR A 288 24.25 -10.00 20.29
C THR A 288 22.83 -10.48 19.98
N TRP A 289 21.88 -10.12 20.85
CA TRP A 289 20.46 -10.37 20.64
C TRP A 289 19.78 -9.25 19.85
N THR A 290 18.91 -9.64 18.93
CA THR A 290 18.07 -8.75 18.11
C THR A 290 16.61 -8.97 18.50
N ALA A 291 15.82 -7.90 18.65
CA ALA A 291 14.40 -8.03 18.89
C ALA A 291 13.71 -8.62 17.65
N LEU A 292 12.82 -9.60 17.85
CA LEU A 292 12.02 -10.17 16.77
C LEU A 292 10.99 -9.14 16.24
N THR A 293 10.56 -8.21 17.10
CA THR A 293 9.69 -7.06 16.77
C THR A 293 10.33 -5.76 17.31
N PRO A 294 10.84 -4.83 16.47
CA PRO A 294 11.85 -3.82 16.86
C PRO A 294 11.51 -2.73 17.91
N THR A 295 10.24 -2.35 18.14
CA THR A 295 9.88 -1.12 18.89
C THR A 295 9.30 -1.39 20.30
N ILE A 296 9.33 -2.62 20.79
CA ILE A 296 8.95 -2.88 22.19
C ILE A 296 10.11 -2.39 23.06
N ALA A 297 9.85 -1.33 23.84
CA ALA A 297 10.83 -0.73 24.75
C ALA A 297 11.52 -1.83 25.55
N ALA A 298 12.85 -1.76 25.61
CA ALA A 298 13.71 -2.75 26.23
C ALA A 298 13.28 -3.05 27.67
N VAL A 299 12.40 -4.02 27.86
CA VAL A 299 12.27 -4.73 29.12
C VAL A 299 13.60 -5.44 29.26
N SER A 300 14.44 -4.96 30.19
CA SER A 300 15.73 -5.53 30.62
C SER A 300 16.09 -6.82 29.89
N GLN A 301 17.02 -6.74 28.92
CA GLN A 301 17.55 -7.86 28.14
C GLN A 301 18.38 -8.79 29.03
N SER A 302 17.74 -9.42 30.01
CA SER A 302 18.37 -10.30 30.97
C SER A 302 18.95 -11.51 30.23
N THR A 303 20.18 -11.88 30.56
CA THR A 303 20.82 -13.11 30.08
C THR A 303 20.26 -14.38 30.75
N THR A 304 19.32 -14.23 31.70
CA THR A 304 18.76 -15.33 32.50
C THR A 304 17.67 -16.14 31.78
N PHE A 305 17.12 -15.66 30.66
CA PHE A 305 16.07 -16.38 29.93
C PHE A 305 16.65 -17.48 29.05
N GLY A 306 16.08 -18.68 29.13
CA GLY A 306 16.39 -19.81 28.23
C GLY A 306 15.72 -19.66 26.85
N PRO A 307 16.03 -20.58 25.90
CA PRO A 307 15.35 -20.62 24.62
C PRO A 307 13.87 -21.02 24.78
N ILE A 308 13.00 -20.56 23.88
CA ILE A 308 11.59 -20.97 23.87
C ILE A 308 11.46 -22.45 23.50
N PRO A 309 10.53 -23.21 24.10
CA PRO A 309 10.28 -24.60 23.72
C PRO A 309 9.59 -24.68 22.35
N ASP A 310 9.44 -25.87 21.80
CA ASP A 310 8.83 -26.07 20.48
C ASP A 310 7.29 -26.07 20.49
N ALA A 311 6.70 -26.30 19.31
CA ALA A 311 5.25 -26.39 19.07
C ALA A 311 4.48 -27.39 19.98
N VAL A 312 5.15 -28.37 20.59
CA VAL A 312 4.54 -29.31 21.55
C VAL A 312 5.11 -29.21 22.96
N GLN A 313 5.89 -28.16 23.24
CA GLN A 313 6.58 -27.91 24.51
C GLN A 313 7.85 -28.76 24.75
N GLU A 314 8.46 -29.35 23.72
CA GLU A 314 9.78 -29.95 23.88
C GLU A 314 10.86 -28.87 24.14
N PRO A 315 11.79 -29.08 25.09
CA PRO A 315 12.85 -28.13 25.37
C PRO A 315 13.79 -27.90 24.19
N ARG A 316 14.20 -26.66 23.98
CA ARG A 316 15.34 -26.29 23.14
C ARG A 316 16.57 -26.00 24.01
N PHE A 317 17.75 -26.15 23.44
CA PHE A 317 19.00 -25.71 24.05
C PHE A 317 19.67 -24.69 23.15
N TYR A 318 20.41 -23.74 23.73
CA TYR A 318 21.15 -22.77 22.94
C TYR A 318 22.23 -23.46 22.10
N GLY A 319 22.35 -23.04 20.84
CA GLY A 319 23.22 -23.69 19.86
C GLY A 319 22.76 -25.08 19.44
N ALA A 320 21.60 -25.57 19.92
CA ALA A 320 21.00 -26.78 19.38
C ALA A 320 20.33 -26.48 18.04
N PHE A 321 20.48 -27.40 17.11
CA PHE A 321 19.89 -27.29 15.79
C PHE A 321 18.40 -27.65 15.82
N ALA A 322 17.53 -26.67 15.51
CA ALA A 322 16.13 -26.93 15.21
C ALA A 322 15.47 -25.77 14.44
N ARG A 323 15.09 -26.01 13.18
CA ARG A 323 14.22 -25.15 12.36
C ARG A 323 12.78 -25.65 12.43
N GLY A 324 11.79 -24.77 12.49
CA GLY A 324 10.42 -25.15 12.80
C GLY A 324 10.32 -25.78 14.20
N ALA A 325 9.38 -26.68 14.42
CA ALA A 325 9.29 -27.48 15.65
C ALA A 325 10.55 -28.35 15.89
N VAL A 326 10.83 -28.73 17.14
CA VAL A 326 12.09 -29.39 17.52
C VAL A 326 12.24 -30.71 16.77
N GLN A 327 13.43 -30.91 16.21
CA GLN A 327 13.80 -32.17 15.59
C GLN A 327 14.10 -33.18 16.70
N THR A 328 13.39 -34.31 16.70
CA THR A 328 13.60 -35.39 17.69
C THR A 328 14.83 -36.25 17.39
N VAL A 329 15.65 -35.88 16.41
CA VAL A 329 16.66 -36.77 15.81
C VAL A 329 18.03 -36.49 16.43
N ALA A 330 18.47 -37.37 17.33
CA ALA A 330 19.88 -37.44 17.71
C ALA A 330 20.68 -38.18 16.62
N ASP A 331 21.97 -37.84 16.46
CA ASP A 331 22.86 -38.41 15.44
C ASP A 331 22.73 -39.94 15.34
N GLY A 332 22.33 -40.42 14.16
CA GLY A 332 22.27 -41.85 13.83
C GLY A 332 21.07 -42.64 14.35
N THR A 333 20.11 -42.02 15.07
CA THR A 333 18.99 -42.75 15.69
C THR A 333 17.96 -43.27 14.66
N ASN A 334 17.77 -42.54 13.55
CA ASN A 334 16.84 -42.88 12.47
C ASN A 334 17.55 -43.23 11.14
N GLY A 335 18.87 -43.46 11.17
CA GLY A 335 19.69 -43.71 9.98
C GLY A 335 20.35 -42.45 9.39
N CYS A 336 20.57 -42.44 8.08
CA CYS A 336 21.25 -41.40 7.31
C CYS A 336 20.29 -40.75 6.29
N VAL A 337 20.50 -39.47 5.98
CA VAL A 337 19.69 -38.74 5.00
C VAL A 337 20.41 -38.62 3.67
N LEU A 338 19.71 -38.94 2.58
CA LEU A 338 20.11 -38.56 1.24
C LEU A 338 19.33 -37.32 0.82
N VAL A 339 20.03 -36.23 0.54
CA VAL A 339 19.49 -35.07 -0.16
C VAL A 339 19.97 -35.11 -1.60
N VAL A 340 19.05 -35.00 -2.56
CA VAL A 340 19.39 -34.76 -3.96
C VAL A 340 19.21 -33.28 -4.23
N ARG A 341 20.05 -32.67 -5.06
CA ARG A 341 19.99 -31.27 -5.50
C ARG A 341 19.94 -31.20 -7.03
N MET A 342 19.45 -30.09 -7.55
CA MET A 342 19.40 -29.82 -8.99
C MET A 342 20.23 -28.61 -9.29
N GLU A 343 21.05 -28.70 -10.32
CA GLU A 343 21.86 -27.57 -10.78
C GLU A 343 21.77 -27.43 -12.30
N PRO A 344 21.25 -26.31 -12.85
CA PRO A 344 20.61 -25.22 -12.12
C PRO A 344 19.23 -25.62 -11.57
N LEU A 345 18.73 -24.81 -10.64
CA LEU A 345 17.47 -25.05 -9.93
C LEU A 345 16.29 -25.15 -10.91
N GLY A 346 15.52 -26.24 -10.87
CA GLY A 346 14.36 -26.43 -11.76
C GLY A 346 14.66 -26.85 -13.19
N ALA A 347 15.91 -27.22 -13.48
CA ALA A 347 16.26 -27.84 -14.74
C ALA A 347 15.75 -29.28 -14.89
N GLY A 348 15.33 -29.95 -13.82
CA GLY A 348 14.95 -31.37 -13.89
C GLY A 348 13.89 -31.82 -12.87
N ARG A 349 13.72 -33.14 -12.81
CA ARG A 349 12.92 -33.89 -11.84
C ARG A 349 13.66 -35.17 -11.46
N ILE A 350 13.51 -35.61 -10.21
CA ILE A 350 14.04 -36.89 -9.72
C ILE A 350 12.90 -37.88 -9.48
N THR A 351 13.11 -39.14 -9.86
CA THR A 351 12.18 -40.25 -9.63
C THR A 351 12.93 -41.49 -9.15
N ALA A 352 12.33 -42.29 -8.25
CA ALA A 352 12.83 -43.62 -7.90
C ALA A 352 11.69 -44.53 -7.43
N THR A 353 11.93 -45.83 -7.41
CA THR A 353 11.01 -46.82 -6.82
C THR A 353 11.00 -46.70 -5.29
N GLY A 354 9.82 -46.59 -4.68
CA GLY A 354 9.69 -46.43 -3.22
C GLY A 354 9.86 -45.00 -2.70
N LEU A 355 10.04 -44.02 -3.59
CA LEU A 355 9.93 -42.60 -3.27
C LEU A 355 8.44 -42.24 -3.12
N GLU A 356 7.90 -42.33 -1.89
CA GLU A 356 6.47 -42.11 -1.57
C GLU A 356 5.98 -40.70 -1.94
N ASP A 357 6.87 -39.71 -1.87
CA ASP A 357 6.60 -38.34 -2.31
C ASP A 357 7.59 -37.96 -3.41
N ALA A 358 7.11 -37.84 -4.66
CA ALA A 358 7.91 -37.34 -5.78
C ALA A 358 8.38 -35.88 -5.58
N ARG A 359 7.81 -35.17 -4.60
CA ARG A 359 8.23 -33.82 -4.16
C ARG A 359 9.46 -33.87 -3.23
N ALA A 360 9.77 -35.01 -2.61
CA ALA A 360 10.82 -35.10 -1.58
C ALA A 360 12.22 -35.15 -2.19
N TYR A 361 12.93 -34.03 -2.07
CA TYR A 361 14.35 -33.90 -2.41
C TYR A 361 15.30 -34.45 -1.32
N ALA A 362 14.74 -34.97 -0.22
CA ALA A 362 15.47 -35.59 0.87
C ALA A 362 14.73 -36.81 1.46
N GLN A 363 15.45 -37.89 1.73
CA GLN A 363 14.90 -39.13 2.31
C GLN A 363 15.82 -39.76 3.35
N THR A 364 15.22 -40.45 4.32
CA THR A 364 15.94 -41.21 5.36
C THR A 364 16.14 -42.67 4.97
N PHE A 365 17.32 -43.21 5.23
CA PHE A 365 17.67 -44.60 5.01
C PHE A 365 18.33 -45.21 6.25
N PRO A 366 18.07 -46.48 6.61
CA PRO A 366 18.84 -47.15 7.65
C PRO A 366 20.33 -47.16 7.30
N LYS A 367 21.18 -46.89 8.29
CA LYS A 367 22.64 -46.85 8.09
C LYS A 367 23.15 -48.18 7.51
N GLY A 368 23.97 -48.11 6.48
CA GLY A 368 24.47 -49.27 5.74
C GLY A 368 23.52 -49.83 4.68
N THR A 369 22.40 -49.17 4.40
CA THR A 369 21.45 -49.56 3.34
C THR A 369 21.66 -48.70 2.09
N ALA A 370 21.63 -49.34 0.92
CA ALA A 370 21.70 -48.64 -0.37
C ALA A 370 20.30 -48.12 -0.77
N PRO A 371 20.18 -46.83 -1.16
CA PRO A 371 18.96 -46.30 -1.75
C PRO A 371 18.59 -47.04 -3.04
N ALA A 372 17.29 -47.05 -3.36
CA ALA A 372 16.85 -47.49 -4.68
C ALA A 372 17.47 -46.60 -5.79
N PRO A 373 17.69 -47.13 -7.01
CA PRO A 373 18.21 -46.32 -8.10
C PRO A 373 17.34 -45.10 -8.37
N ILE A 374 17.97 -43.91 -8.33
CA ILE A 374 17.36 -42.62 -8.60
C ILE A 374 17.59 -42.26 -10.07
N THR A 375 16.59 -41.67 -10.72
CA THR A 375 16.67 -41.24 -12.12
C THR A 375 16.39 -39.74 -12.22
N ALA A 376 17.32 -39.02 -12.83
CA ALA A 376 17.19 -37.61 -13.15
C ALA A 376 16.65 -37.43 -14.57
N THR A 377 15.57 -36.67 -14.73
CA THR A 377 14.98 -36.34 -16.02
C THR A 377 14.98 -34.83 -16.22
N GLY A 378 15.46 -34.36 -17.36
CA GLY A 378 15.44 -32.93 -17.70
C GLY A 378 14.02 -32.44 -17.97
N LEU A 379 13.70 -31.23 -17.50
CA LEU A 379 12.44 -30.56 -17.77
C LEU A 379 12.60 -29.53 -18.89
N ARG A 380 11.53 -29.30 -19.66
CA ARG A 380 11.46 -28.23 -20.69
C ARG A 380 12.58 -28.29 -21.75
N GLY A 381 13.16 -29.48 -21.99
CA GLY A 381 14.26 -29.66 -22.93
C GLY A 381 15.66 -29.49 -22.32
N ALA A 382 15.78 -29.35 -21.00
CA ALA A 382 17.07 -29.41 -20.33
C ALA A 382 17.73 -30.79 -20.53
N THR A 383 19.05 -30.80 -20.68
CA THR A 383 19.82 -32.02 -20.92
C THR A 383 20.56 -32.42 -19.66
N PHE A 384 20.38 -33.66 -19.20
CA PHE A 384 21.11 -34.18 -18.04
C PHE A 384 22.61 -34.35 -18.35
N LEU A 385 23.48 -33.89 -17.45
CA LEU A 385 24.94 -33.91 -17.61
C LEU A 385 25.61 -34.96 -16.72
N GLY A 386 25.11 -35.17 -15.50
CA GLY A 386 25.70 -36.12 -14.57
C GLY A 386 25.25 -35.93 -13.13
N TRP A 387 25.62 -36.91 -12.30
CA TRP A 387 25.49 -36.90 -10.85
C TRP A 387 26.84 -36.50 -10.24
N TYR A 388 26.83 -35.56 -9.31
CA TYR A 388 28.04 -34.99 -8.70
C TYR A 388 27.92 -34.94 -7.17
N THR A 389 29.07 -34.89 -6.50
CA THR A 389 29.13 -34.45 -5.09
C THR A 389 28.98 -32.93 -5.00
N THR A 390 28.75 -32.40 -3.79
CA THR A 390 28.72 -30.95 -3.54
C THR A 390 30.02 -30.22 -3.87
N ASN A 391 31.14 -30.94 -3.97
CA ASN A 391 32.44 -30.40 -4.35
C ASN A 391 32.71 -30.53 -5.86
N GLY A 392 31.71 -30.91 -6.67
CA GLY A 392 31.80 -30.99 -8.13
C GLY A 392 32.48 -32.26 -8.67
N VAL A 393 32.66 -33.30 -7.84
CA VAL A 393 33.24 -34.58 -8.29
C VAL A 393 32.15 -35.41 -8.97
N LEU A 394 32.38 -35.83 -10.23
CA LEU A 394 31.46 -36.67 -10.98
C LEU A 394 31.37 -38.08 -10.36
N LEU A 395 30.15 -38.51 -10.08
CA LEU A 395 29.80 -39.84 -9.55
C LEU A 395 29.29 -40.77 -10.65
N SER A 396 28.47 -40.26 -11.56
CA SER A 396 27.91 -41.03 -12.68
C SER A 396 27.45 -40.11 -13.81
N ALA A 397 27.73 -40.48 -15.07
CA ALA A 397 27.19 -39.81 -16.25
C ALA A 397 25.81 -40.36 -16.67
N ASN A 398 25.36 -41.49 -16.10
CA ASN A 398 24.07 -42.08 -16.42
C ASN A 398 22.95 -41.37 -15.67
N ALA A 399 21.84 -41.08 -16.36
CA ALA A 399 20.65 -40.44 -15.78
C ALA A 399 20.09 -41.23 -14.59
N THR A 400 20.14 -42.57 -14.67
CA THR A 400 19.88 -43.46 -13.53
C THR A 400 21.17 -43.73 -12.77
N TYR A 401 21.17 -43.42 -11.47
CA TYR A 401 22.28 -43.66 -10.55
C TYR A 401 21.80 -44.52 -9.39
N ALA A 402 22.58 -45.52 -9.02
CA ALA A 402 22.35 -46.36 -7.86
C ALA A 402 23.36 -45.94 -6.78
N PRO A 403 22.95 -45.14 -5.77
CA PRO A 403 23.86 -44.73 -4.72
C PRO A 403 24.34 -45.94 -3.90
N GLU A 404 25.57 -45.90 -3.43
CA GLU A 404 26.10 -46.92 -2.50
C GLU A 404 25.36 -46.90 -1.16
N ALA A 405 25.62 -47.92 -0.34
CA ALA A 405 25.10 -47.99 1.02
C ALA A 405 25.51 -46.76 1.85
N LEU A 406 24.53 -46.02 2.36
CA LEU A 406 24.80 -44.76 3.07
C LEU A 406 25.31 -45.03 4.49
N SER A 407 26.52 -44.56 4.80
CA SER A 407 27.07 -44.57 6.15
C SER A 407 26.80 -43.28 6.92
N ASP A 408 26.61 -42.17 6.20
CA ASP A 408 26.49 -40.81 6.72
C ASP A 408 25.52 -39.99 5.86
N ASP A 409 25.06 -38.84 6.38
CA ASP A 409 24.20 -37.93 5.64
C ASP A 409 24.90 -37.42 4.37
N THR A 410 24.23 -37.55 3.23
CA THR A 410 24.84 -37.38 1.91
C THR A 410 24.04 -36.39 1.07
N ILE A 411 24.74 -35.51 0.35
CA ILE A 411 24.15 -34.62 -0.65
C ILE A 411 24.69 -35.01 -2.03
N LEU A 412 23.78 -35.31 -2.96
CA LEU A 412 24.06 -35.54 -4.38
C LEU A 412 23.53 -34.36 -5.21
N VAL A 413 24.20 -34.02 -6.30
CA VAL A 413 23.77 -32.95 -7.21
C VAL A 413 23.55 -33.55 -8.60
N ALA A 414 22.33 -33.46 -9.12
CA ALA A 414 22.01 -33.75 -10.51
C ALA A 414 22.20 -32.48 -11.33
N THR A 415 23.19 -32.48 -12.22
CA THR A 415 23.53 -31.32 -13.04
C THR A 415 22.92 -31.43 -14.44
N PHE A 416 22.44 -30.32 -14.97
CA PHE A 416 21.77 -30.21 -16.27
C PHE A 416 22.31 -29.02 -17.06
N ASP A 417 22.32 -29.12 -18.38
CA ASP A 417 22.33 -27.96 -19.29
C ASP A 417 20.88 -27.47 -19.44
N PRO A 418 20.52 -26.29 -18.92
CA PRO A 418 19.14 -25.83 -18.88
C PRO A 418 18.62 -25.45 -20.26
N ALA A 419 17.31 -25.62 -20.46
CA ALA A 419 16.61 -25.02 -21.59
C ALA A 419 16.72 -23.48 -21.55
N ARG A 420 16.64 -22.84 -22.72
CA ARG A 420 16.79 -21.39 -22.88
C ARG A 420 15.43 -20.71 -23.07
N VAL A 421 15.27 -19.52 -22.48
CA VAL A 421 14.14 -18.60 -22.69
C VAL A 421 14.65 -17.22 -23.13
N THR A 422 13.77 -16.45 -23.75
CA THR A 422 14.05 -15.09 -24.19
C THR A 422 13.74 -14.09 -23.09
N ILE A 423 14.76 -13.41 -22.57
CA ILE A 423 14.62 -12.26 -21.67
C ILE A 423 14.81 -10.99 -22.47
N THR A 424 13.78 -10.15 -22.54
CA THR A 424 13.80 -8.91 -23.32
C THR A 424 13.82 -7.71 -22.39
N PHE A 425 14.75 -6.79 -22.62
CA PHE A 425 14.76 -5.47 -21.98
C PHE A 425 14.39 -4.43 -23.04
N ALA A 426 13.41 -3.59 -22.75
CA ALA A 426 12.99 -2.50 -23.62
C ALA A 426 13.02 -1.19 -22.84
N ILE A 427 13.43 -0.10 -23.49
CA ILE A 427 13.33 1.25 -22.94
C ILE A 427 12.42 2.05 -23.89
N LYS A 428 11.29 2.50 -23.37
CA LYS A 428 10.27 3.23 -24.11
C LYS A 428 10.35 4.71 -23.80
N GLY A 429 10.09 5.53 -24.82
CA GLY A 429 10.27 6.97 -24.74
C GLY A 429 11.74 7.36 -24.93
N GLY A 430 11.96 8.52 -25.55
CA GLY A 430 13.28 9.09 -25.76
C GLY A 430 14.20 8.37 -26.74
N ASP A 431 15.51 8.61 -26.56
CA ASP A 431 16.58 8.23 -27.49
C ASP A 431 17.43 7.06 -27.00
N ALA A 432 17.01 6.36 -25.94
CA ALA A 432 17.78 5.29 -25.34
C ALA A 432 18.18 4.21 -26.36
N ARG A 433 19.45 3.80 -26.33
CA ARG A 433 19.97 2.68 -27.12
C ARG A 433 20.80 1.76 -26.24
N PHE A 434 20.52 0.46 -26.31
CA PHE A 434 21.42 -0.54 -25.77
C PHE A 434 22.70 -0.60 -26.61
N GLU A 435 23.86 -0.58 -25.95
CA GLU A 435 25.17 -0.57 -26.62
C GLU A 435 25.38 -1.83 -27.49
N THR A 436 24.75 -2.93 -27.10
CA THR A 436 24.90 -4.24 -27.74
C THR A 436 24.34 -4.31 -29.16
N ASN A 437 23.24 -3.60 -29.44
CA ASN A 437 22.54 -3.70 -30.73
C ASN A 437 22.07 -2.35 -31.28
N LEU A 438 22.37 -1.25 -30.59
CA LEU A 438 21.96 0.11 -30.95
C LEU A 438 20.44 0.25 -31.17
N SER A 439 19.65 -0.50 -30.39
CA SER A 439 18.17 -0.47 -30.43
C SER A 439 17.62 -0.07 -29.06
N ASP A 440 16.35 0.33 -29.03
CA ASP A 440 15.57 0.58 -27.80
C ASP A 440 15.19 -0.71 -27.04
N THR A 441 15.54 -1.87 -27.60
CA THR A 441 15.13 -3.19 -27.15
C THR A 441 16.29 -4.17 -27.36
N VAL A 442 16.58 -5.01 -26.37
CA VAL A 442 17.59 -6.08 -26.46
C VAL A 442 17.02 -7.38 -25.89
N SER A 443 17.28 -8.50 -26.55
CA SER A 443 16.83 -9.82 -26.11
C SER A 443 18.02 -10.75 -25.87
N LEU A 444 18.00 -11.47 -24.75
CA LEU A 444 19.03 -12.42 -24.33
C LEU A 444 18.44 -13.84 -24.24
N GLN A 445 19.23 -14.84 -24.66
CA GLN A 445 18.88 -16.26 -24.48
C GLN A 445 19.47 -16.78 -23.17
N CYS A 446 18.60 -16.96 -22.18
CA CYS A 446 18.98 -17.21 -20.79
C CYS A 446 18.56 -18.63 -20.36
N GLY A 447 19.44 -19.34 -19.64
CA GLY A 447 19.15 -20.68 -19.14
C GLY A 447 18.14 -20.61 -18.00
N ILE A 448 17.04 -21.35 -18.07
CA ILE A 448 16.04 -21.39 -17.00
C ILE A 448 16.71 -21.78 -15.67
N GLY A 449 16.42 -21.03 -14.60
CA GLY A 449 16.94 -21.31 -13.26
C GLY A 449 18.40 -20.94 -13.03
N THR A 450 19.12 -20.42 -14.03
CA THR A 450 20.44 -19.80 -13.83
C THR A 450 20.28 -18.41 -13.21
N ALA A 451 21.38 -17.82 -12.72
CA ALA A 451 21.38 -16.42 -12.29
C ALA A 451 20.78 -15.52 -13.39
N PHE A 452 19.91 -14.60 -13.00
CA PHE A 452 19.30 -13.65 -13.93
C PHE A 452 20.38 -12.72 -14.52
N PRO A 453 20.34 -12.44 -15.84
CA PRO A 453 21.36 -11.61 -16.46
C PRO A 453 21.33 -10.17 -15.93
N SER A 454 22.50 -9.54 -15.84
CA SER A 454 22.57 -8.08 -15.69
C SER A 454 21.91 -7.41 -16.89
N VAL A 455 21.20 -6.31 -16.66
CA VAL A 455 20.68 -5.46 -17.74
C VAL A 455 21.85 -5.04 -18.64
N PRO A 456 21.78 -5.27 -19.96
CA PRO A 456 22.79 -4.79 -20.89
C PRO A 456 22.96 -3.27 -20.79
N ALA A 457 24.19 -2.77 -20.94
CA ALA A 457 24.47 -1.35 -20.88
C ALA A 457 23.69 -0.58 -21.94
N TYR A 458 23.19 0.60 -21.56
CA TYR A 458 22.42 1.48 -22.41
C TYR A 458 22.77 2.94 -22.11
N GLU A 459 22.66 3.77 -23.15
CA GLU A 459 22.88 5.21 -23.07
C GLU A 459 21.62 5.95 -23.52
N TYR A 460 21.38 7.13 -22.96
CA TYR A 460 20.32 8.05 -23.34
C TYR A 460 20.73 9.49 -23.01
N SER A 461 20.10 10.49 -23.66
CA SER A 461 20.37 11.90 -23.34
C SER A 461 19.83 12.24 -21.94
N THR A 462 20.73 12.32 -20.96
CA THR A 462 20.36 12.75 -19.60
C THR A 462 20.06 14.24 -19.52
N GLU A 463 20.38 15.03 -20.55
CA GLU A 463 19.96 16.43 -20.65
C GLU A 463 18.47 16.51 -21.00
N ASP A 464 18.04 15.70 -21.98
CA ASP A 464 16.69 15.77 -22.55
C ASP A 464 15.68 14.85 -21.87
N TYR A 465 16.13 13.81 -21.14
CA TYR A 465 15.25 12.79 -20.58
C TYR A 465 15.50 12.45 -19.10
N ILE A 466 14.46 11.92 -18.43
CA ILE A 466 14.47 11.39 -17.06
C ILE A 466 14.07 9.92 -17.11
N PHE A 467 14.80 9.07 -16.40
CA PHE A 467 14.51 7.65 -16.25
C PHE A 467 13.58 7.39 -15.05
N GLU A 468 12.42 6.79 -15.31
CA GLU A 468 11.41 6.52 -14.28
C GLU A 468 11.68 5.23 -13.52
N GLY A 469 12.27 4.22 -14.17
CA GLY A 469 12.42 2.88 -13.62
C GLY A 469 11.96 1.81 -14.59
N TRP A 470 12.07 0.55 -14.15
CA TRP A 470 11.54 -0.62 -14.84
C TRP A 470 10.13 -0.95 -14.35
N ASP A 471 9.29 -1.49 -15.22
CA ASP A 471 7.89 -1.86 -14.97
C ASP A 471 7.72 -2.93 -13.88
N LYS A 472 8.75 -3.75 -13.64
CA LYS A 472 8.78 -4.78 -12.61
C LYS A 472 10.22 -5.11 -12.19
N PRO A 473 10.44 -5.64 -10.97
CA PRO A 473 11.76 -6.00 -10.47
C PRO A 473 12.36 -7.21 -11.21
N PHE A 474 13.70 -7.32 -11.19
CA PHE A 474 14.45 -8.40 -11.83
C PHE A 474 14.70 -9.57 -10.88
N PRO A 475 14.15 -10.77 -11.14
CA PRO A 475 14.26 -11.91 -10.24
C PRO A 475 15.72 -12.35 -10.07
N VAL A 476 16.04 -13.03 -8.97
CA VAL A 476 17.37 -13.63 -8.74
C VAL A 476 17.77 -14.65 -9.83
N TYR A 477 16.79 -15.41 -10.35
CA TYR A 477 17.00 -16.46 -11.34
C TYR A 477 16.11 -16.28 -12.57
N VAL A 478 16.59 -16.78 -13.72
CA VAL A 478 15.86 -16.74 -15.00
C VAL A 478 14.54 -17.51 -14.91
N PRO A 479 13.39 -16.89 -15.26
CA PRO A 479 12.09 -17.53 -15.22
C PRO A 479 11.95 -18.66 -16.26
N ALA A 480 10.90 -19.47 -16.12
CA ALA A 480 10.67 -20.62 -17.01
C ALA A 480 9.93 -20.28 -18.31
N VAL A 481 9.70 -18.98 -18.58
CA VAL A 481 8.97 -18.46 -19.73
C VAL A 481 9.64 -17.18 -20.25
N ASP A 482 9.47 -16.91 -21.54
CA ASP A 482 9.89 -15.66 -22.15
C ASP A 482 9.27 -14.48 -21.43
N THR A 483 10.09 -13.48 -21.09
CA THR A 483 9.68 -12.37 -20.23
C THR A 483 10.29 -11.08 -20.74
N ALA A 484 9.47 -10.03 -20.89
CA ALA A 484 9.92 -8.68 -21.22
C ALA A 484 9.86 -7.76 -20.00
N TYR A 485 10.87 -6.93 -19.82
CA TYR A 485 10.97 -5.86 -18.83
C TYR A 485 11.05 -4.55 -19.59
N THR A 486 10.26 -3.56 -19.20
CA THR A 486 10.16 -2.28 -19.90
C THR A 486 10.48 -1.14 -18.95
N ALA A 487 11.45 -0.30 -19.30
CA ALA A 487 11.66 0.97 -18.63
C ALA A 487 11.08 2.13 -19.43
N THR A 488 10.81 3.24 -18.75
CA THR A 488 10.27 4.45 -19.38
C THR A 488 11.23 5.63 -19.21
N LEU A 489 11.48 6.35 -20.30
CA LEU A 489 12.09 7.68 -20.31
C LEU A 489 11.02 8.74 -20.61
N PHE A 490 11.03 9.82 -19.84
CA PHE A 490 10.24 11.01 -20.12
C PHE A 490 11.12 12.15 -20.58
N THR A 491 10.63 12.94 -21.53
CA THR A 491 11.31 14.19 -21.89
C THR A 491 11.24 15.19 -20.73
N LYS A 492 12.28 16.00 -20.57
CA LYS A 492 12.28 17.17 -19.68
C LYS A 492 11.59 18.39 -20.29
N SER A 493 11.23 18.32 -21.56
CA SER A 493 10.51 19.40 -22.23
C SER A 493 9.13 19.55 -21.62
N VAL A 494 8.76 20.78 -21.27
CA VAL A 494 7.41 21.12 -20.82
C VAL A 494 6.42 20.75 -21.92
N ARG A 495 5.40 19.97 -21.56
CA ARG A 495 4.34 19.56 -22.48
C ARG A 495 3.05 20.29 -22.20
N ILE A 496 2.42 20.80 -23.26
CA ILE A 496 1.06 21.35 -23.21
C ILE A 496 0.12 20.26 -23.68
N ILE A 497 -0.87 19.92 -22.85
CA ILE A 497 -1.86 18.88 -23.14
C ILE A 497 -3.23 19.54 -23.29
N HIS A 498 -3.83 19.37 -24.46
CA HIS A 498 -5.09 19.97 -24.85
C HIS A 498 -6.25 19.04 -24.54
N VAL A 499 -7.24 19.56 -23.81
CA VAL A 499 -8.42 18.81 -23.37
C VAL A 499 -9.70 19.48 -23.88
N VAL A 500 -10.62 18.68 -24.40
CA VAL A 500 -11.93 19.11 -24.89
C VAL A 500 -13.07 18.33 -24.22
N PRO A 501 -14.31 18.85 -24.24
CA PRO A 501 -15.46 18.09 -23.75
C PRO A 501 -15.62 16.76 -24.51
N ALA A 502 -16.15 15.74 -23.83
CA ALA A 502 -16.28 14.40 -24.41
C ALA A 502 -17.08 14.37 -25.73
N ALA A 503 -18.10 15.23 -25.84
CA ALA A 503 -18.92 15.36 -27.05
C ALA A 503 -18.23 16.09 -28.21
N GLU A 504 -17.07 16.72 -27.97
CA GLU A 504 -16.34 17.56 -28.93
C GLU A 504 -15.01 16.95 -29.38
N MET A 505 -14.83 15.64 -29.21
CA MET A 505 -13.64 14.92 -29.72
C MET A 505 -13.44 15.23 -31.21
N PRO A 506 -12.28 15.79 -31.62
CA PRO A 506 -12.03 16.09 -33.02
C PRO A 506 -12.02 14.82 -33.87
N ALA A 507 -12.60 14.90 -35.07
CA ALA A 507 -12.57 13.79 -36.01
C ALA A 507 -11.12 13.44 -36.41
N GLY A 508 -10.72 12.19 -36.22
CA GLY A 508 -9.36 11.73 -36.50
C GLY A 508 -8.33 12.05 -35.41
N SER A 509 -8.75 12.62 -34.27
CA SER A 509 -7.87 12.78 -33.10
C SER A 509 -7.36 11.42 -32.61
N ASP A 510 -6.07 11.36 -32.30
CA ASP A 510 -5.43 10.20 -31.66
C ASP A 510 -5.60 10.19 -30.13
N GLY A 511 -6.21 11.23 -29.56
CA GLY A 511 -6.43 11.39 -28.12
C GLY A 511 -5.19 11.72 -27.30
N SER A 512 -4.05 12.03 -27.94
CA SER A 512 -2.77 12.30 -27.27
C SER A 512 -2.71 13.64 -26.53
N GLY A 513 -3.63 14.57 -26.81
CA GLY A 513 -3.62 15.94 -26.32
C GLY A 513 -2.48 16.81 -26.88
N SER A 514 -1.72 16.34 -27.86
CA SER A 514 -0.55 17.03 -28.42
C SER A 514 -0.87 18.37 -29.12
N SER A 515 -2.13 18.56 -29.52
CA SER A 515 -2.67 19.79 -30.11
C SER A 515 -4.19 19.81 -29.95
N TRP A 516 -4.86 20.91 -30.28
CA TRP A 516 -6.32 20.93 -30.37
C TRP A 516 -6.91 19.93 -31.36
N ALA A 517 -6.21 19.62 -32.46
CA ALA A 517 -6.65 18.61 -33.43
C ALA A 517 -6.53 17.17 -32.90
N ASN A 518 -5.60 16.95 -31.98
CA ASN A 518 -5.35 15.68 -31.30
C ASN A 518 -5.80 15.71 -29.83
N ALA A 519 -6.76 16.57 -29.50
CA ALA A 519 -7.14 16.81 -28.11
C ALA A 519 -7.65 15.54 -27.41
N SER A 520 -7.43 15.46 -26.11
CA SER A 520 -7.95 14.39 -25.25
C SER A 520 -9.32 14.76 -24.68
N THR A 521 -10.17 13.76 -24.45
CA THR A 521 -11.43 13.89 -23.70
C THR A 521 -11.32 13.37 -22.27
N ASN A 522 -10.18 12.72 -21.93
CA ASN A 522 -9.94 12.18 -20.60
C ASN A 522 -9.06 13.14 -19.80
N PHE A 523 -9.71 14.06 -19.08
CA PHE A 523 -9.02 15.06 -18.28
C PHE A 523 -8.10 14.44 -17.21
N SER A 524 -8.54 13.42 -16.49
CA SER A 524 -7.73 12.82 -15.41
C SER A 524 -6.44 12.20 -15.95
N ALA A 525 -6.50 11.52 -17.10
CA ALA A 525 -5.31 10.99 -17.76
C ALA A 525 -4.41 12.11 -18.30
N ALA A 526 -4.99 13.15 -18.90
CA ALA A 526 -4.23 14.32 -19.39
C ALA A 526 -3.52 15.07 -18.25
N TYR A 527 -4.19 15.25 -17.10
CA TYR A 527 -3.61 15.91 -15.94
C TYR A 527 -2.48 15.08 -15.31
N ALA A 528 -2.66 13.77 -15.22
CA ALA A 528 -1.60 12.85 -14.79
C ALA A 528 -0.39 12.90 -15.75
N ASP A 529 -0.63 12.87 -17.06
CA ASP A 529 0.41 12.95 -18.10
C ASP A 529 1.21 14.26 -17.98
N ALA A 530 0.55 15.41 -17.72
CA ALA A 530 1.22 16.68 -17.50
C ALA A 530 2.16 16.66 -16.27
N GLY A 531 1.84 15.86 -15.24
CA GLY A 531 2.68 15.66 -14.06
C GLY A 531 4.07 15.11 -14.37
N HIS A 532 4.20 14.27 -15.40
CA HIS A 532 5.49 13.71 -15.82
C HIS A 532 6.40 14.77 -16.47
N TYR A 533 5.82 15.78 -17.14
CA TYR A 533 6.57 16.76 -17.94
C TYR A 533 6.69 18.14 -17.29
N ARG A 534 6.20 18.32 -16.06
CA ARG A 534 6.04 19.67 -15.45
C ARG A 534 5.24 20.59 -16.38
N GLY A 535 4.18 20.01 -16.96
CA GLY A 535 3.46 20.52 -18.11
C GLY A 535 2.31 21.46 -17.77
N GLU A 536 1.64 21.90 -18.82
CA GLU A 536 0.37 22.60 -18.72
C GLU A 536 -0.78 21.75 -19.28
N VAL A 537 -1.96 21.91 -18.71
CA VAL A 537 -3.20 21.33 -19.25
C VAL A 537 -4.10 22.47 -19.68
N TRP A 538 -4.31 22.60 -20.98
CA TRP A 538 -5.17 23.62 -21.57
C TRP A 538 -6.53 23.02 -21.85
N VAL A 539 -7.54 23.57 -21.20
CA VAL A 539 -8.90 23.00 -21.22
C VAL A 539 -9.82 23.95 -21.95
N LYS A 540 -10.37 23.46 -23.07
CA LYS A 540 -11.36 24.18 -23.85
C LYS A 540 -12.60 24.50 -23.00
N GLN A 541 -13.27 25.60 -23.31
CA GLN A 541 -14.57 25.93 -22.76
C GLN A 541 -15.52 24.73 -22.80
N GLY A 542 -16.41 24.67 -21.83
CA GLY A 542 -17.34 23.56 -21.68
C GLY A 542 -17.47 23.13 -20.24
N ARG A 543 -18.33 22.13 -20.02
CA ARG A 543 -18.61 21.56 -18.70
C ARG A 543 -18.01 20.17 -18.58
N TYR A 544 -17.30 19.95 -17.48
CA TYR A 544 -16.57 18.73 -17.17
C TYR A 544 -17.01 18.20 -15.81
N HIS A 545 -17.40 16.93 -15.76
CA HIS A 545 -17.77 16.25 -14.51
C HIS A 545 -16.57 15.42 -14.04
N VAL A 546 -15.59 16.11 -13.46
CA VAL A 546 -14.33 15.51 -13.02
C VAL A 546 -13.97 16.02 -11.64
N GLY A 547 -13.39 15.14 -10.83
CA GLY A 547 -12.83 15.47 -9.54
C GLY A 547 -12.16 14.25 -8.92
N ASN A 548 -11.84 14.35 -7.64
CA ASN A 548 -11.03 13.39 -6.90
C ASN A 548 -9.66 13.14 -7.55
N ILE A 549 -9.04 14.17 -8.12
CA ILE A 549 -7.70 14.09 -8.68
C ILE A 549 -6.66 14.66 -7.71
N LEU A 550 -5.42 14.19 -7.78
CA LEU A 550 -4.33 14.74 -6.99
C LEU A 550 -3.83 16.03 -7.63
N PRO A 551 -3.62 17.12 -6.88
CA PRO A 551 -2.82 18.24 -7.39
C PRO A 551 -1.38 17.77 -7.59
N LEU A 552 -0.75 18.18 -8.70
CA LEU A 552 0.57 17.69 -9.10
C LEU A 552 1.61 18.83 -9.07
N PRO A 553 2.85 18.54 -8.65
CA PRO A 553 3.90 19.54 -8.59
C PRO A 553 4.30 20.01 -9.99
N ASN A 554 4.54 21.31 -10.13
CA ASN A 554 4.92 21.97 -11.39
C ASN A 554 3.93 21.75 -12.54
N VAL A 555 2.65 21.55 -12.24
CA VAL A 555 1.59 21.46 -13.25
C VAL A 555 0.72 22.72 -13.20
N THR A 556 0.45 23.29 -14.38
CA THR A 556 -0.50 24.40 -14.52
C THR A 556 -1.76 23.94 -15.24
N LEU A 557 -2.92 24.06 -14.59
CA LEU A 557 -4.23 23.88 -15.21
C LEU A 557 -4.75 25.21 -15.72
N ARG A 558 -5.03 25.34 -17.02
CA ARG A 558 -5.54 26.57 -17.63
C ARG A 558 -6.89 26.35 -18.31
N GLY A 559 -7.88 27.18 -17.96
CA GLY A 559 -9.14 27.33 -18.68
C GLY A 559 -9.18 28.61 -19.50
N GLY A 560 -10.27 28.85 -20.23
CA GLY A 560 -10.42 30.07 -21.03
C GLY A 560 -10.15 29.92 -22.53
N PHE A 561 -10.11 28.70 -23.05
CA PHE A 561 -9.77 28.45 -24.46
C PHE A 561 -11.00 28.14 -25.32
N ALA A 562 -11.07 28.71 -26.52
CA ALA A 562 -12.01 28.37 -27.57
C ALA A 562 -11.61 27.10 -28.35
N GLY A 563 -10.38 26.61 -28.17
CA GLY A 563 -9.86 25.40 -28.84
C GLY A 563 -9.15 25.68 -30.16
N THR A 564 -8.62 26.89 -30.33
CA THR A 564 -7.87 27.32 -31.52
C THR A 564 -6.57 28.06 -31.19
N GLU A 565 -6.34 28.30 -29.91
CA GLU A 565 -5.22 29.07 -29.37
C GLU A 565 -3.90 28.31 -29.49
N THR A 566 -2.82 29.06 -29.64
CA THR A 566 -1.45 28.55 -29.71
C THR A 566 -0.57 29.09 -28.59
N ASP A 567 -1.08 30.01 -27.76
CA ASP A 567 -0.35 30.64 -26.65
C ASP A 567 -1.23 30.80 -25.41
N ALA A 568 -0.64 30.62 -24.21
CA ALA A 568 -1.36 30.70 -22.94
C ALA A 568 -1.98 32.09 -22.68
N ALA A 569 -1.38 33.16 -23.20
CA ALA A 569 -1.90 34.53 -23.06
C ALA A 569 -3.18 34.78 -23.88
N GLN A 570 -3.52 33.87 -24.81
CA GLN A 570 -4.78 33.93 -25.56
C GLN A 570 -5.97 33.40 -24.74
N ALA A 571 -5.74 32.78 -23.58
CA ALA A 571 -6.80 32.33 -22.70
C ALA A 571 -7.65 33.52 -22.21
N ASP A 572 -8.95 33.47 -22.52
CA ASP A 572 -9.97 34.41 -22.06
C ASP A 572 -11.05 33.67 -21.23
N PRO A 573 -10.82 33.53 -19.91
CA PRO A 573 -11.78 32.91 -18.99
C PRO A 573 -13.11 33.65 -18.86
N SER A 574 -13.22 34.88 -19.37
CA SER A 574 -14.46 35.66 -19.35
C SER A 574 -15.37 35.29 -20.52
N ALA A 575 -14.80 35.11 -21.71
CA ALA A 575 -15.50 34.72 -22.93
C ALA A 575 -15.68 33.20 -23.07
N HIS A 576 -14.70 32.41 -22.62
CA HIS A 576 -14.61 30.96 -22.89
C HIS A 576 -14.59 30.15 -21.58
N LYS A 577 -15.75 30.03 -20.93
CA LYS A 577 -15.85 29.41 -19.59
C LYS A 577 -15.52 27.91 -19.61
N THR A 578 -14.46 27.53 -18.91
CA THR A 578 -14.14 26.15 -18.54
C THR A 578 -14.72 25.85 -17.16
N VAL A 579 -15.68 24.94 -17.08
CA VAL A 579 -16.44 24.65 -15.84
C VAL A 579 -16.23 23.22 -15.40
N PHE A 580 -15.54 23.00 -14.27
CA PHE A 580 -15.56 21.74 -13.56
C PHE A 580 -16.72 21.72 -12.56
N SER A 581 -17.63 20.76 -12.74
CA SER A 581 -18.83 20.62 -11.93
C SER A 581 -18.81 19.33 -11.12
N GLY A 582 -19.09 19.46 -9.83
CA GLY A 582 -19.37 18.34 -8.95
C GLY A 582 -20.81 17.83 -9.04
N ASP A 583 -21.72 18.55 -9.71
CA ASP A 583 -23.11 18.14 -9.92
C ASP A 583 -23.20 17.21 -11.14
N ALA A 584 -23.10 15.90 -10.90
CA ALA A 584 -23.03 14.90 -11.96
C ALA A 584 -24.35 14.75 -12.73
N SER A 585 -25.50 14.99 -12.09
CA SER A 585 -26.83 14.88 -12.72
C SER A 585 -27.47 16.22 -13.09
N GLU A 586 -26.77 17.34 -12.93
CA GLU A 586 -27.25 18.71 -13.20
C GLU A 586 -28.59 19.05 -12.50
N ASN A 587 -28.73 18.58 -11.26
CA ASN A 587 -29.96 18.66 -10.50
C ASN A 587 -29.87 19.61 -9.30
N ASN A 588 -28.72 20.26 -9.08
CA ASN A 588 -28.53 21.16 -7.93
C ASN A 588 -29.23 22.51 -8.13
N TYR A 589 -29.84 22.98 -7.04
CA TYR A 589 -30.66 24.19 -7.01
C TYR A 589 -30.36 25.03 -5.77
N TRP A 590 -30.78 26.28 -5.79
CA TRP A 590 -30.76 27.15 -4.62
C TRP A 590 -31.94 26.81 -3.72
N ASN A 591 -31.67 26.37 -2.49
CA ASN A 591 -32.64 25.92 -1.51
C ASN A 591 -33.54 27.07 -1.01
N THR A 592 -34.62 27.30 -1.72
CA THR A 592 -35.59 28.39 -1.52
C THR A 592 -37.01 27.88 -1.82
N GLY A 593 -38.04 28.69 -1.60
CA GLY A 593 -39.40 28.33 -2.00
C GLY A 593 -39.55 28.06 -3.50
N ALA A 594 -38.83 28.80 -4.35
CA ALA A 594 -38.88 28.67 -5.81
C ALA A 594 -37.90 27.64 -6.40
N LYS A 595 -36.89 27.22 -5.63
CA LYS A 595 -35.86 26.25 -6.01
C LYS A 595 -35.25 26.47 -7.41
N PRO A 596 -34.77 27.68 -7.74
CA PRO A 596 -34.15 27.89 -9.05
C PRO A 596 -32.88 27.05 -9.17
N LYS A 597 -32.64 26.47 -10.35
CA LYS A 597 -31.40 25.72 -10.62
C LYS A 597 -30.18 26.63 -10.45
N ILE A 598 -29.10 26.08 -9.90
CA ILE A 598 -27.83 26.82 -9.76
C ILE A 598 -27.30 27.19 -11.15
N TRP A 599 -27.44 26.26 -12.10
CA TRP A 599 -27.17 26.48 -13.50
C TRP A 599 -28.42 26.24 -14.33
N GLN A 600 -28.80 27.22 -15.13
CA GLN A 600 -29.92 27.13 -16.04
C GLN A 600 -29.44 27.50 -17.44
N ASP A 601 -29.60 26.59 -18.41
CA ASP A 601 -29.23 26.80 -19.81
C ASP A 601 -27.79 27.31 -20.00
N GLY A 602 -26.86 26.76 -19.20
CA GLY A 602 -25.43 27.16 -19.23
C GLY A 602 -25.10 28.46 -18.49
N VAL A 603 -26.09 29.13 -17.88
CA VAL A 603 -25.90 30.39 -17.15
C VAL A 603 -25.95 30.13 -15.64
N PHE A 604 -24.99 30.71 -14.90
CA PHE A 604 -24.98 30.67 -13.44
C PHE A 604 -26.05 31.60 -12.87
N THR A 605 -26.97 31.05 -12.11
CA THR A 605 -28.02 31.82 -11.42
C THR A 605 -27.44 32.41 -10.14
N MET A 606 -27.37 33.74 -10.03
CA MET A 606 -26.89 34.41 -8.82
C MET A 606 -27.79 34.12 -7.61
N PRO A 607 -27.22 33.76 -6.44
CA PRO A 607 -27.99 33.53 -5.24
C PRO A 607 -28.42 34.85 -4.57
N SER A 608 -29.42 34.77 -3.70
CA SER A 608 -29.63 35.75 -2.64
C SER A 608 -28.87 35.34 -1.37
N ILE A 609 -28.71 36.26 -0.43
CA ILE A 609 -27.97 36.08 0.83
C ILE A 609 -28.52 34.98 1.77
N ALA A 610 -29.67 34.39 1.42
CA ALA A 610 -30.38 33.38 2.20
C ALA A 610 -30.53 32.05 1.46
N TRP A 611 -29.84 31.85 0.34
CA TRP A 611 -30.07 30.73 -0.58
C TRP A 611 -28.90 29.74 -0.53
N PRO A 612 -28.98 28.65 0.25
CA PRO A 612 -27.99 27.58 0.19
C PRO A 612 -28.00 26.88 -1.17
N PRO A 613 -26.87 26.51 -1.78
CA PRO A 613 -26.88 25.50 -2.82
C PRO A 613 -27.22 24.14 -2.21
N THR A 614 -27.94 23.32 -2.95
CA THR A 614 -28.17 21.91 -2.60
C THR A 614 -27.14 21.01 -3.23
N GLY A 615 -26.95 19.84 -2.61
CA GLY A 615 -26.21 18.71 -3.14
C GLY A 615 -26.59 17.43 -2.41
N ASN A 616 -26.20 16.29 -2.96
CA ASN A 616 -26.56 14.99 -2.40
C ASN A 616 -25.42 13.95 -2.51
N ASN A 617 -25.50 12.89 -1.70
CA ASN A 617 -24.42 11.88 -1.62
C ASN A 617 -24.49 10.79 -2.71
N THR A 618 -25.54 10.79 -3.52
CA THR A 618 -25.83 9.71 -4.47
C THR A 618 -25.00 9.86 -5.73
N ASP A 619 -24.79 11.09 -6.19
CA ASP A 619 -24.11 11.38 -7.46
C ASP A 619 -23.09 12.53 -7.39
N ASP A 620 -23.22 13.49 -6.47
CA ASP A 620 -22.29 14.63 -6.45
C ASP A 620 -20.85 14.22 -6.10
N ILE A 621 -19.92 14.81 -6.85
CA ILE A 621 -18.49 14.67 -6.62
C ILE A 621 -18.09 15.45 -5.36
N ALA A 622 -17.39 14.78 -4.45
CA ALA A 622 -17.01 15.36 -3.16
C ALA A 622 -15.95 16.47 -3.29
N TYR A 623 -14.93 16.23 -4.11
CA TYR A 623 -13.73 17.07 -4.23
C TYR A 623 -13.31 17.25 -5.68
N PHE A 624 -12.73 18.40 -6.03
CA PHE A 624 -11.94 18.49 -7.26
C PHE A 624 -10.53 17.93 -7.01
N PHE A 625 -9.78 18.58 -6.12
CA PHE A 625 -8.49 18.11 -5.64
C PHE A 625 -8.62 17.37 -4.30
N THR A 626 -8.01 16.18 -4.22
CA THR A 626 -7.87 15.41 -2.97
C THR A 626 -6.67 15.89 -2.16
N ALA A 627 -6.57 15.42 -0.91
CA ALA A 627 -5.42 15.67 -0.06
C ALA A 627 -4.12 15.21 -0.72
N ALA A 628 -3.07 16.01 -0.59
CA ALA A 628 -1.77 15.76 -1.19
C ALA A 628 -0.63 16.31 -0.33
N ASP A 629 0.55 15.72 -0.52
CA ASP A 629 1.82 16.05 0.13
C ASP A 629 2.88 16.39 -0.92
N ASN A 630 3.82 17.26 -0.55
CA ASN A 630 5.02 17.60 -1.33
C ASN A 630 4.71 18.17 -2.72
N VAL A 631 3.61 18.92 -2.84
CA VAL A 631 3.21 19.59 -4.08
C VAL A 631 3.76 21.00 -4.08
N THR A 632 4.58 21.35 -5.07
CA THR A 632 5.12 22.71 -5.23
C THR A 632 4.82 23.22 -6.62
N ASN A 633 4.65 24.53 -6.77
CA ASN A 633 4.39 25.17 -8.07
C ASN A 633 3.15 24.61 -8.81
N CYS A 634 2.12 24.18 -8.09
CA CYS A 634 0.84 23.84 -8.69
C CYS A 634 0.05 25.13 -8.92
N ALA A 635 -0.45 25.31 -10.14
CA ALA A 635 -1.18 26.51 -10.53
C ALA A 635 -2.50 26.16 -11.24
N VAL A 636 -3.54 26.94 -10.96
CA VAL A 636 -4.82 26.88 -11.65
C VAL A 636 -5.20 28.27 -12.10
N ASP A 637 -5.50 28.41 -13.38
CA ASP A 637 -5.69 29.72 -14.01
C ASP A 637 -6.94 29.70 -14.90
N GLY A 638 -7.87 30.62 -14.69
CA GLY A 638 -9.00 30.82 -15.60
C GLY A 638 -10.09 29.74 -15.55
N VAL A 639 -10.23 29.04 -14.42
CA VAL A 639 -11.15 27.90 -14.28
C VAL A 639 -12.34 28.23 -13.37
N THR A 640 -13.51 27.71 -13.73
CA THR A 640 -14.70 27.73 -12.87
C THR A 640 -14.88 26.37 -12.18
N PHE A 641 -14.95 26.37 -10.85
CA PHE A 641 -15.31 25.23 -10.01
C PHE A 641 -16.71 25.42 -9.45
N THR A 642 -17.59 24.43 -9.59
CA THR A 642 -18.97 24.56 -9.12
C THR A 642 -19.58 23.28 -8.57
N CYS A 643 -20.48 23.41 -7.59
CA CYS A 643 -21.29 22.33 -7.05
C CYS A 643 -20.53 21.11 -6.50
N PHE A 644 -19.26 21.26 -6.09
CA PHE A 644 -18.59 20.21 -5.34
C PHE A 644 -19.22 20.06 -3.96
N LYS A 645 -19.52 18.83 -3.56
CA LYS A 645 -20.30 18.57 -2.35
C LYS A 645 -19.59 18.99 -1.07
N SER A 646 -18.30 18.68 -0.94
CA SER A 646 -17.56 18.93 0.30
C SER A 646 -16.64 20.14 0.15
N SER A 647 -15.73 20.08 -0.82
CA SER A 647 -14.71 21.10 -1.06
C SER A 647 -14.32 21.10 -2.52
N VAL A 648 -13.76 22.20 -3.02
CA VAL A 648 -13.00 22.15 -4.27
C VAL A 648 -11.64 21.52 -3.97
N PHE A 649 -10.94 22.00 -2.93
CA PHE A 649 -9.69 21.39 -2.45
C PHE A 649 -9.90 20.75 -1.08
N GLN A 650 -9.75 19.43 -1.01
CA GLN A 650 -9.64 18.69 0.25
C GLN A 650 -8.37 19.13 0.99
N GLU A 651 -8.36 19.06 2.33
CA GLU A 651 -7.27 19.55 3.20
C GLU A 651 -5.87 19.27 2.63
N LEU A 652 -5.26 20.32 2.06
CA LEU A 652 -3.90 20.25 1.53
C LEU A 652 -2.90 20.26 2.69
N SER A 653 -1.82 19.49 2.60
CA SER A 653 -0.86 19.38 3.70
C SER A 653 0.10 20.58 3.83
N PHE A 654 0.95 20.55 4.85
CA PHE A 654 1.91 21.61 5.16
C PHE A 654 3.02 21.76 4.11
N SER A 655 3.28 20.73 3.28
CA SER A 655 4.27 20.76 2.20
C SER A 655 3.64 20.95 0.82
N THR A 656 2.43 21.53 0.77
CA THR A 656 1.68 21.75 -0.46
C THR A 656 1.42 23.23 -0.72
N ASP A 657 1.89 23.70 -1.87
CA ASP A 657 1.77 25.08 -2.34
C ASP A 657 0.97 25.14 -3.64
N VAL A 658 -0.16 25.85 -3.61
CA VAL A 658 -1.06 25.98 -4.77
C VAL A 658 -1.40 27.45 -5.02
N SER A 659 -1.50 27.83 -6.30
CA SER A 659 -1.96 29.15 -6.70
C SER A 659 -3.21 29.07 -7.59
N LEU A 660 -4.15 29.99 -7.39
CA LEU A 660 -5.30 30.20 -8.25
C LEU A 660 -5.28 31.63 -8.78
N SER A 661 -5.47 31.77 -10.10
CA SER A 661 -5.64 33.06 -10.75
C SER A 661 -6.88 33.07 -11.66
N ARG A 662 -7.63 34.18 -11.69
CA ARG A 662 -8.78 34.35 -12.63
C ARG A 662 -9.84 33.24 -12.49
N CYS A 663 -9.97 32.66 -11.30
CA CYS A 663 -10.81 31.49 -11.05
C CYS A 663 -12.15 31.86 -10.40
N ASP A 664 -13.19 31.13 -10.79
CA ASP A 664 -14.54 31.26 -10.23
C ASP A 664 -14.86 30.04 -9.37
N LEU A 665 -15.19 30.22 -8.10
CA LEU A 665 -15.59 29.17 -7.17
C LEU A 665 -17.04 29.41 -6.77
N LEU A 666 -17.95 28.76 -7.47
CA LEU A 666 -19.38 29.08 -7.48
C LEU A 666 -20.21 27.95 -6.86
N ALA A 667 -21.00 28.25 -5.82
CA ALA A 667 -21.95 27.33 -5.22
C ALA A 667 -21.35 25.98 -4.80
N ASN A 668 -20.17 26.00 -4.19
CA ASN A 668 -19.45 24.82 -3.71
C ASN A 668 -19.76 24.54 -2.23
N ASN A 669 -19.31 23.40 -1.73
CA ASN A 669 -19.63 22.90 -0.39
C ASN A 669 -21.16 22.75 -0.21
N THR A 670 -21.80 22.11 -1.20
CA THR A 670 -23.26 21.94 -1.26
C THR A 670 -23.81 21.02 -0.16
N GLY A 671 -22.97 20.17 0.43
CA GLY A 671 -23.27 19.38 1.62
C GLY A 671 -23.17 20.16 2.94
N ALA A 672 -22.72 21.41 2.91
CA ALA A 672 -22.61 22.33 4.05
C ALA A 672 -21.81 21.82 5.27
N ALA A 673 -20.95 20.81 5.07
CA ALA A 673 -20.14 20.19 6.13
C ALA A 673 -18.64 20.51 6.00
N GLY A 674 -18.18 21.04 4.85
CA GLY A 674 -16.78 21.29 4.54
C GLY A 674 -16.40 22.78 4.47
N THR A 675 -15.39 23.08 3.65
CA THR A 675 -14.96 24.43 3.25
C THR A 675 -14.49 24.35 1.80
N VAL A 676 -14.77 25.35 0.97
CA VAL A 676 -14.45 25.31 -0.48
C VAL A 676 -12.95 25.06 -0.71
N VAL A 677 -12.07 25.76 0.00
CA VAL A 677 -10.63 25.52 -0.01
C VAL A 677 -10.12 25.37 1.42
N LEU A 678 -9.55 24.20 1.73
CA LEU A 678 -8.94 23.91 3.02
C LEU A 678 -7.46 23.61 2.82
N THR A 679 -6.57 24.33 3.51
CA THR A 679 -5.13 24.17 3.34
C THR A 679 -4.36 24.33 4.65
N LYS A 680 -3.37 23.46 4.86
CA LYS A 680 -2.32 23.59 5.89
C LYS A 680 -1.03 24.20 5.34
N GLY A 681 -0.87 24.24 4.03
CA GLY A 681 0.30 24.73 3.31
C GLY A 681 0.15 26.18 2.84
N LEU A 682 0.73 26.51 1.67
CA LEU A 682 0.63 27.85 1.08
C LEU A 682 -0.42 27.93 -0.02
N LEU A 683 -1.16 29.02 -0.02
CA LEU A 683 -2.18 29.33 -1.01
C LEU A 683 -2.05 30.79 -1.45
N ALA A 684 -2.02 30.99 -2.76
CA ALA A 684 -2.13 32.30 -3.39
C ALA A 684 -3.42 32.38 -4.22
N LEU A 685 -4.25 33.38 -3.96
CA LEU A 685 -5.48 33.68 -4.70
C LEU A 685 -5.33 35.05 -5.37
N ARG A 686 -5.52 35.13 -6.68
CA ARG A 686 -5.43 36.39 -7.44
C ARG A 686 -6.59 36.52 -8.43
N ASP A 687 -7.34 37.61 -8.37
CA ASP A 687 -8.46 37.82 -9.29
C ASP A 687 -9.47 36.65 -9.28
N CYS A 688 -9.75 36.11 -8.08
CA CYS A 688 -10.66 34.99 -7.90
C CYS A 688 -12.00 35.43 -7.32
N ARG A 689 -13.10 34.75 -7.70
CA ARG A 689 -14.44 35.02 -7.18
C ARG A 689 -15.01 33.81 -6.48
N PHE A 690 -15.39 33.96 -5.21
CA PHE A 690 -16.08 32.96 -4.40
C PHE A 690 -17.52 33.40 -4.20
N ILE A 691 -18.49 32.65 -4.71
CA ILE A 691 -19.91 33.06 -4.69
C ILE A 691 -20.78 31.91 -4.18
N GLY A 692 -21.70 32.19 -3.24
CA GLY A 692 -22.80 31.29 -2.94
C GLY A 692 -22.43 30.02 -2.16
N SER A 693 -21.34 30.05 -1.38
CA SER A 693 -20.84 28.88 -0.62
C SER A 693 -20.87 29.14 0.89
N PRO A 694 -21.18 28.14 1.74
CA PRO A 694 -21.35 28.35 3.18
C PRO A 694 -20.05 28.54 3.97
N SER A 695 -18.94 27.99 3.48
CA SER A 695 -17.61 28.20 4.05
C SER A 695 -16.58 28.19 2.93
N MET A 696 -15.85 29.30 2.73
CA MET A 696 -15.08 29.50 1.49
C MET A 696 -13.60 29.12 1.65
N VAL A 697 -12.85 29.74 2.55
CA VAL A 697 -11.40 29.45 2.69
C VAL A 697 -11.02 29.26 4.15
N ASN A 698 -10.29 28.18 4.44
CA ASN A 698 -9.73 27.92 5.75
C ASN A 698 -8.24 27.59 5.68
N PHE A 699 -7.45 28.33 6.45
CA PHE A 699 -6.03 28.11 6.64
C PHE A 699 -5.78 27.47 8.01
N SER A 700 -5.15 26.29 8.01
CA SER A 700 -4.91 25.46 9.21
C SER A 700 -3.51 24.86 9.23
N GLY A 701 -2.45 25.61 9.56
CA GLY A 701 -1.12 25.01 9.60
C GLY A 701 -0.01 25.93 10.08
N SER A 702 1.23 25.49 9.89
CA SER A 702 2.43 26.26 10.19
C SER A 702 3.44 26.06 9.06
N SER A 703 3.61 27.07 8.23
CA SER A 703 4.58 27.13 7.13
C SER A 703 5.41 28.42 7.24
N THR A 704 6.62 28.41 6.65
CA THR A 704 7.55 29.54 6.67
C THR A 704 7.26 30.60 5.59
N GLY A 705 6.27 30.37 4.73
CA GLY A 705 5.86 31.30 3.68
C GLY A 705 4.75 32.29 4.07
N THR A 706 4.17 32.94 3.06
CA THR A 706 3.05 33.88 3.21
C THR A 706 1.91 33.46 2.29
N ASN A 707 0.73 33.28 2.87
CA ASN A 707 -0.52 33.13 2.13
C ASN A 707 -0.97 34.49 1.61
N VAL A 708 -1.54 34.51 0.41
CA VAL A 708 -1.80 35.75 -0.31
C VAL A 708 -3.19 35.72 -0.95
N ILE A 709 -3.97 36.78 -0.75
CA ILE A 709 -5.28 36.97 -1.40
C ILE A 709 -5.33 38.38 -1.98
N GLU A 710 -5.49 38.49 -3.30
CA GLU A 710 -5.38 39.76 -4.02
C GLU A 710 -6.47 39.90 -5.06
N ASP A 711 -7.07 41.08 -5.15
CA ASP A 711 -8.02 41.41 -6.22
C ASP A 711 -9.21 40.44 -6.29
N CYS A 712 -9.60 39.85 -5.14
CA CYS A 712 -10.62 38.82 -5.08
C CYS A 712 -12.01 39.37 -4.70
N LEU A 713 -13.05 38.57 -4.96
CA LEU A 713 -14.42 38.81 -4.50
C LEU A 713 -14.92 37.61 -3.69
N PHE A 714 -15.41 37.86 -2.48
CA PHE A 714 -16.13 36.88 -1.66
C PHE A 714 -17.56 37.38 -1.45
N ALA A 715 -18.55 36.68 -2.01
CA ALA A 715 -19.92 37.15 -2.05
C ALA A 715 -20.97 36.09 -1.76
N TYR A 716 -22.10 36.50 -1.19
CA TYR A 716 -23.28 35.65 -0.98
C TYR A 716 -22.99 34.38 -0.19
N SER A 717 -22.25 34.52 0.91
CA SER A 717 -22.02 33.41 1.84
C SER A 717 -23.08 33.42 2.94
N TYR A 718 -23.48 32.22 3.38
CA TYR A 718 -24.54 32.01 4.36
C TYR A 718 -24.05 30.92 5.33
N HIS A 719 -24.39 31.04 6.62
CA HIS A 719 -24.18 30.04 7.69
C HIS A 719 -23.36 28.77 7.34
N GLY A 720 -22.12 28.75 7.83
CA GLY A 720 -21.25 27.57 7.85
C GLY A 720 -20.24 27.66 8.99
N ASN A 721 -19.51 26.57 9.27
CA ASN A 721 -18.62 26.46 10.44
C ASN A 721 -17.43 27.44 10.43
N ASN A 722 -17.11 28.05 9.28
CA ASN A 722 -15.86 28.80 9.06
C ASN A 722 -16.05 30.17 8.38
N GLY A 723 -17.28 30.59 8.06
CA GLY A 723 -17.55 31.88 7.40
C GLY A 723 -16.89 32.04 6.03
N MET A 724 -16.56 33.26 5.60
CA MET A 724 -15.88 33.44 4.29
C MET A 724 -14.40 33.07 4.37
N ILE A 725 -13.63 33.70 5.26
CA ILE A 725 -12.21 33.37 5.47
C ILE A 725 -11.95 33.11 6.94
N ARG A 726 -11.34 31.96 7.23
CA ARG A 726 -10.81 31.62 8.55
C ARG A 726 -9.32 31.32 8.49
N ASN A 727 -8.55 31.97 9.36
CA ASN A 727 -7.14 31.72 9.55
C ASN A 727 -6.89 31.23 10.98
N THR A 728 -6.63 29.93 11.11
CA THR A 728 -6.12 29.30 12.34
C THR A 728 -4.63 28.98 12.25
N ALA A 729 -4.00 29.26 11.11
CA ALA A 729 -2.61 29.00 10.87
C ALA A 729 -1.71 29.99 11.62
N THR A 730 -0.49 29.57 11.95
CA THR A 730 0.58 30.48 12.37
C THR A 730 1.23 31.18 11.18
N THR A 731 1.08 30.62 9.97
CA THR A 731 1.57 31.20 8.71
C THR A 731 0.97 32.59 8.47
N ARG A 732 1.79 33.50 7.91
CA ARG A 732 1.35 34.85 7.57
C ARG A 732 0.27 34.81 6.48
N LEU A 733 -0.75 35.67 6.57
CA LEU A 733 -1.78 35.85 5.55
C LEU A 733 -1.93 37.34 5.20
N ASP A 734 -1.63 37.70 3.95
CA ASP A 734 -1.80 39.05 3.43
C ASP A 734 -2.99 39.11 2.45
N ILE A 735 -3.90 40.05 2.69
CA ILE A 735 -5.12 40.26 1.90
C ILE A 735 -5.10 41.69 1.36
N ARG A 736 -5.26 41.88 0.06
CA ARG A 736 -5.32 43.22 -0.55
C ARG A 736 -6.35 43.36 -1.67
N ARG A 737 -6.91 44.57 -1.81
CA ARG A 737 -7.85 44.95 -2.89
C ARG A 737 -8.99 43.95 -3.06
N THR A 738 -9.46 43.37 -1.96
CA THR A 738 -10.45 42.29 -1.95
C THR A 738 -11.78 42.80 -1.43
N THR A 739 -12.87 42.40 -2.09
CA THR A 739 -14.23 42.75 -1.67
C THR A 739 -14.92 41.58 -1.01
N PHE A 740 -15.44 41.80 0.20
CA PHE A 740 -16.31 40.90 0.93
C PHE A 740 -17.71 41.50 0.95
N THR A 741 -18.72 40.77 0.48
CA THR A 741 -20.08 41.31 0.47
C THR A 741 -21.19 40.28 0.64
N HIS A 742 -22.34 40.70 1.16
CA HIS A 742 -23.51 39.83 1.28
C HIS A 742 -23.20 38.56 2.08
N TYR A 743 -22.73 38.73 3.31
CA TYR A 743 -22.58 37.63 4.27
C TYR A 743 -23.77 37.59 5.22
N ARG A 744 -24.35 36.42 5.49
CA ARG A 744 -25.40 36.27 6.49
C ARG A 744 -25.05 35.23 7.54
N ASP A 745 -25.02 35.67 8.80
CA ASP A 745 -24.94 34.81 9.98
C ASP A 745 -26.29 34.76 10.71
N TYR A 746 -26.71 33.56 11.12
CA TYR A 746 -27.90 33.31 11.93
C TYR A 746 -27.68 32.22 13.01
N SER A 747 -26.43 31.82 13.30
CA SER A 747 -26.12 30.72 14.23
C SER A 747 -26.52 31.02 15.68
N TRP A 748 -27.12 30.03 16.36
CA TRP A 748 -27.38 30.01 17.81
C TRP A 748 -26.34 29.19 18.58
N SER A 749 -25.38 28.59 17.87
CA SER A 749 -24.31 27.77 18.45
C SER A 749 -23.03 28.59 18.57
N SER A 750 -22.24 28.32 19.61
CA SER A 750 -21.01 29.04 20.00
C SER A 750 -19.85 29.01 18.99
N HIS A 751 -20.07 28.62 17.73
CA HIS A 751 -19.03 28.45 16.72
C HIS A 751 -19.07 29.50 15.58
N HIS A 752 -18.34 30.59 15.82
CA HIS A 752 -17.25 31.15 14.98
C HIS A 752 -17.43 31.26 13.45
N ALA A 753 -18.43 31.99 12.93
CA ALA A 753 -18.55 32.25 11.50
C ALA A 753 -18.48 33.77 11.19
N ALA A 754 -17.27 34.32 11.04
CA ALA A 754 -17.06 35.71 10.62
C ALA A 754 -16.84 35.81 9.10
N VAL A 755 -16.96 37.02 8.54
CA VAL A 755 -16.49 37.29 7.17
C VAL A 755 -14.98 37.06 7.10
N LEU A 756 -14.25 37.59 8.08
CA LEU A 756 -12.83 37.40 8.21
C LEU A 756 -12.49 37.08 9.67
N ASP A 757 -11.92 35.91 9.90
CA ASP A 757 -11.52 35.42 11.22
C ASP A 757 -10.01 35.12 11.28
N TYR A 758 -9.24 35.99 11.93
CA TYR A 758 -7.85 35.71 12.31
C TYR A 758 -7.82 35.15 13.74
N ASN A 759 -7.88 33.83 13.90
CA ASN A 759 -7.69 33.20 15.21
C ASN A 759 -6.22 33.14 15.64
N ASN A 760 -5.30 33.07 14.68
CA ASN A 760 -3.86 32.96 14.91
C ASN A 760 -3.07 33.60 13.75
N GLY A 761 -1.75 33.66 13.89
CA GLY A 761 -0.85 34.13 12.83
C GLY A 761 -0.70 35.65 12.77
N SER A 762 -0.14 36.14 11.66
CA SER A 762 0.09 37.57 11.41
C SER A 762 -0.28 37.94 9.97
N GLY A 763 -0.40 39.22 9.67
CA GLY A 763 -0.69 39.64 8.30
C GLY A 763 -1.18 41.07 8.14
N THR A 764 -1.54 41.40 6.91
CA THR A 764 -2.10 42.70 6.51
C THR A 764 -3.41 42.53 5.77
N VAL A 765 -4.33 43.48 5.97
CA VAL A 765 -5.58 43.61 5.23
C VAL A 765 -5.62 45.03 4.66
N GLU A 766 -5.38 45.15 3.36
CA GLU A 766 -5.11 46.44 2.71
C GLU A 766 -6.11 46.74 1.58
N ASP A 767 -6.64 47.96 1.52
CA ASP A 767 -7.53 48.42 0.44
C ASP A 767 -8.74 47.49 0.20
N CYS A 768 -9.25 46.84 1.26
CA CYS A 768 -10.37 45.90 1.18
C CYS A 768 -11.72 46.56 1.48
N VAL A 769 -12.81 45.99 0.97
CA VAL A 769 -14.18 46.46 1.17
C VAL A 769 -15.01 45.38 1.87
N PHE A 770 -15.71 45.74 2.94
CA PHE A 770 -16.65 44.88 3.68
C PHE A 770 -18.04 45.51 3.60
N ALA A 771 -18.95 44.93 2.83
CA ALA A 771 -20.23 45.57 2.50
C ALA A 771 -21.47 44.66 2.60
N ASN A 772 -22.61 45.19 3.03
CA ASN A 772 -23.92 44.52 2.95
C ASN A 772 -24.01 43.19 3.73
N HIS A 773 -23.35 43.11 4.89
CA HIS A 773 -23.41 41.93 5.77
C HIS A 773 -24.62 41.99 6.72
N ARG A 774 -25.17 40.84 7.09
CA ARG A 774 -26.27 40.68 8.05
C ARG A 774 -25.85 39.73 9.17
N CYS A 775 -25.61 40.27 10.35
CA CYS A 775 -25.31 39.51 11.56
C CYS A 775 -26.54 39.44 12.47
N SER A 776 -26.73 38.32 13.16
CA SER A 776 -27.85 38.13 14.11
C SER A 776 -27.46 38.59 15.52
N THR A 777 -28.43 38.61 16.45
CA THR A 777 -28.21 39.07 17.84
C THR A 777 -27.27 38.16 18.66
N SER A 778 -26.92 36.98 18.15
CA SER A 778 -26.10 35.98 18.85
C SER A 778 -24.79 35.64 18.12
N SER A 779 -24.46 36.37 17.04
CA SER A 779 -23.23 36.16 16.26
C SER A 779 -22.08 37.07 16.70
N MET A 780 -20.85 36.61 16.48
CA MET A 780 -19.66 37.48 16.51
C MET A 780 -19.70 38.45 15.32
N GLY A 781 -19.08 39.63 15.44
CA GLY A 781 -19.05 40.65 14.38
C GLY A 781 -18.45 40.13 13.06
N PRO A 782 -18.63 40.87 11.95
CA PRO A 782 -18.18 40.44 10.62
C PRO A 782 -16.66 40.24 10.54
N VAL A 783 -15.88 40.92 11.38
CA VAL A 783 -14.43 40.72 11.50
C VAL A 783 -14.11 40.28 12.91
N ARG A 784 -13.29 39.23 13.02
CA ARG A 784 -12.75 38.72 14.28
C ARG A 784 -11.23 38.66 14.21
N ILE A 785 -10.59 39.17 15.27
CA ILE A 785 -9.14 39.11 15.47
C ILE A 785 -8.89 38.53 16.87
N GLY A 786 -8.25 37.37 16.93
CA GLY A 786 -7.89 36.65 18.14
C GLY A 786 -8.95 35.70 18.70
N GLN A 787 -8.46 34.69 19.43
CA GLN A 787 -9.18 33.92 20.44
C GLN A 787 -8.51 34.12 21.80
N ALA A 788 -9.23 33.90 22.92
CA ALA A 788 -8.65 33.97 24.26
C ALA A 788 -7.33 33.15 24.34
N GLY A 789 -6.23 33.81 24.72
CA GLY A 789 -4.89 33.20 24.83
C GLY A 789 -3.99 33.33 23.60
N THR A 790 -4.44 33.95 22.52
CA THR A 790 -3.65 34.21 21.29
C THR A 790 -3.58 35.70 20.99
N ALA A 791 -2.43 36.19 20.52
CA ALA A 791 -2.21 37.59 20.13
C ALA A 791 -1.75 37.69 18.67
N PRO A 792 -2.65 37.46 17.69
CA PRO A 792 -2.31 37.64 16.29
C PRO A 792 -1.99 39.11 15.98
N LEU A 793 -1.01 39.36 15.10
CA LEU A 793 -0.59 40.69 14.70
C LEU A 793 -1.13 40.99 13.30
N VAL A 794 -2.27 41.68 13.23
CA VAL A 794 -3.00 41.96 11.98
C VAL A 794 -3.19 43.46 11.81
N GLU A 795 -2.76 44.00 10.68
CA GLU A 795 -2.88 45.43 10.36
C GLU A 795 -3.94 45.66 9.29
N PHE A 796 -4.90 46.55 9.56
CA PHE A 796 -5.88 47.00 8.57
C PHE A 796 -5.46 48.35 8.01
N ILE A 797 -5.33 48.44 6.70
CA ILE A 797 -4.80 49.62 6.00
C ILE A 797 -5.83 50.03 4.94
N ARG A 798 -6.37 51.25 5.02
CA ARG A 798 -7.27 51.85 4.02
C ARG A 798 -8.48 50.98 3.62
N CYS A 799 -9.03 50.20 4.55
CA CYS A 799 -10.21 49.38 4.33
C CYS A 799 -11.51 50.16 4.54
N THR A 800 -12.57 49.78 3.81
CA THR A 800 -13.91 50.38 3.88
C THR A 800 -14.91 49.39 4.47
N PHE A 801 -15.75 49.84 5.42
CA PHE A 801 -16.81 49.05 6.05
C PHE A 801 -18.15 49.77 5.87
N THR A 802 -19.09 49.20 5.11
CA THR A 802 -20.33 49.87 4.66
C THR A 802 -21.60 49.03 4.75
#